data_AF-A0A453IT95-F1
#
_entry.id   AF-A0A453IT95-F1
#
_cell.length_a   1.000
_cell.length_b   1.000
_cell.length_c   1.000
_cell.angle_alpha   90.00
_cell.angle_beta   90.00
_cell.angle_gamma   90.00
#
_symmetry.space_group_name_H-M   'P 1'
#
loop_
_entity.id
_entity.type
_entity.pdbx_description
1 polymer ?
#
loop_
_entity_poly.entity_id
_entity_poly.type
_entity_poly.pdbx_seq_one_letter_code
_entity_poly.pdbx_strand_id
1 'polypeptide(L)'
;MDTDVISGRDAMAPAAGDGGARGKAGGRKHLSSIANYVLHQCSLTLHRSVDDLVADFESGLKNAALDNYSRRLVEYCSLQALQSLTSPDLGDTLHEGSLGRFTFDMMLAWETPTPSDQQITMESISKEREDRKEPLGANEAVMGDDTSLFYSDMMPLLVNEDPTVGEDAYVWFGSVFPLACDVVNARFTFEALTATTANRLHYPAYDKFLKEMDKSFNFLQSLPTPTGVEFAEDEFILHTEGTAGTQRVVRHIGTGSWPGRLILTNKALYFETSGIISYGPAFMVELSDTGMEQQVKPASTGPFGAPLFDKAIEFESLPEPLLLEFPEMTSSTRRDLWLTMIKEVIFLHRFISAYKIESPIHKWEVHSRIILGVIRLHAAREMLRMSPPPPSSFLIFSLYDDLPKGDFVLEQLANHLKETSTITPFSASYVFKSLSKSDPIALSAEMAKEHDGDSSTHEQPLTSLGNTIDKVRDEAREVTVANAPIEGMKEEGLTDSLLVLVGLVSPISKLGPVIQEIISWDRPQVTGGVLVVTLLTIYNEWVGYALAASLILAVGAMVWAKQRKLGEICSEVIIDKSLDKTTMESIVEAQHSMKKVHEYVKTANIVILRLWSIVLARSPKHTETVIWMLTGLAVALAVVPFKYVLMGLTVCCFAANTRVAKAVSDPRGGRRWREWWESIPAVPVHTVDKGELRTG
;
A
#
# COMPACT_ATOMS: atom_id res chain seq x y z
N MET A 1 55.99 38.18 -45.63
CA MET A 1 56.39 36.83 -46.05
C MET A 1 55.36 35.82 -45.54
N ASP A 2 54.19 35.64 -46.10
CA ASP A 2 53.28 36.33 -47.05
C ASP A 2 52.00 35.47 -46.92
N THR A 3 50.87 35.98 -46.43
CA THR A 3 49.78 36.65 -47.18
C THR A 3 49.47 36.06 -48.55
N ASP A 4 48.25 35.54 -48.69
CA ASP A 4 47.29 35.69 -49.81
C ASP A 4 45.99 34.97 -49.34
N VAL A 5 44.86 35.60 -48.96
CA VAL A 5 43.95 36.54 -49.66
C VAL A 5 43.60 36.08 -51.07
N ILE A 6 42.39 35.54 -51.28
CA ILE A 6 41.43 35.98 -52.31
C ILE A 6 39.98 35.65 -51.86
N SER A 7 39.15 36.68 -51.94
CA SER A 7 37.70 36.74 -51.74
C SER A 7 36.93 36.17 -52.95
N GLY A 8 35.78 35.53 -52.73
CA GLY A 8 34.86 35.16 -53.81
C GLY A 8 33.45 34.88 -53.32
N ARG A 9 32.62 35.92 -53.34
CA ARG A 9 31.17 35.92 -53.14
C ARG A 9 30.53 35.22 -54.35
N ASP A 10 29.64 34.26 -54.15
CA ASP A 10 28.53 34.01 -55.07
C ASP A 10 27.37 33.33 -54.35
N ALA A 11 26.27 34.08 -54.28
CA ALA A 11 24.96 33.60 -53.84
C ALA A 11 24.33 32.82 -54.99
N MET A 12 24.22 31.51 -54.82
CA MET A 12 23.50 30.63 -55.74
C MET A 12 22.25 30.11 -55.01
N ALA A 13 21.10 30.66 -55.37
CA ALA A 13 19.81 30.12 -55.01
C ALA A 13 19.68 28.68 -55.55
N PRO A 14 19.23 27.69 -54.75
CA PRO A 14 18.85 26.41 -55.31
C PRO A 14 17.44 26.51 -55.91
N ALA A 15 17.38 26.07 -57.17
CA ALA A 15 16.24 26.07 -58.05
C ALA A 15 15.05 25.28 -57.51
N ALA A 16 13.86 25.74 -57.89
CA ALA A 16 12.62 24.98 -57.84
C ALA A 16 12.69 23.78 -58.80
N GLY A 17 12.26 22.62 -58.30
CA GLY A 17 12.02 21.40 -59.08
C GLY A 17 12.45 20.16 -58.31
N ASP A 18 11.53 19.51 -57.59
CA ASP A 18 10.67 18.48 -58.18
C ASP A 18 9.70 17.98 -57.11
N GLY A 19 8.42 17.90 -57.48
CA GLY A 19 7.32 17.49 -56.61
C GLY A 19 7.34 15.99 -56.40
N GLY A 20 8.22 15.50 -55.54
CA GLY A 20 8.19 14.12 -55.05
C GLY A 20 7.06 13.93 -54.04
N ALA A 21 6.05 13.15 -54.41
CA ALA A 21 4.84 12.85 -53.67
C ALA A 21 5.10 12.51 -52.19
N ARG A 22 4.89 13.50 -51.31
CA ARG A 22 4.64 13.27 -49.89
C ARG A 22 3.26 12.64 -49.79
N GLY A 23 3.21 11.31 -49.74
CA GLY A 23 1.98 10.56 -49.55
C GLY A 23 1.23 11.14 -48.35
N LYS A 24 0.05 11.71 -48.61
CA LYS A 24 -0.91 12.06 -47.57
C LYS A 24 -1.37 10.74 -46.95
N ALA A 25 -0.71 10.29 -45.89
CA ALA A 25 -1.29 9.31 -44.98
C ALA A 25 -2.53 9.99 -44.36
N GLY A 26 -3.71 9.65 -44.88
CA GLY A 26 -4.98 10.20 -44.41
C GLY A 26 -5.31 9.64 -43.03
N GLY A 27 -4.97 10.37 -41.98
CA GLY A 27 -5.42 10.05 -40.63
C GLY A 27 -6.95 10.03 -40.56
N ARG A 28 -7.51 9.10 -39.78
CA ARG A 28 -8.97 8.96 -39.62
C ARG A 28 -9.49 10.08 -38.73
N LYS A 29 -10.49 10.82 -39.23
CA LYS A 29 -11.02 12.03 -38.59
C LYS A 29 -11.70 11.81 -37.23
N HIS A 30 -12.13 10.59 -36.93
CA HIS A 30 -12.76 10.23 -35.66
C HIS A 30 -11.74 9.86 -34.57
N LEU A 31 -10.47 9.70 -34.93
CA LEU A 31 -9.37 9.40 -34.01
C LEU A 31 -8.56 10.66 -33.72
N SER A 32 -8.03 10.75 -32.50
CA SER A 32 -7.08 11.80 -32.11
C SER A 32 -5.78 11.72 -32.92
N SER A 33 -4.95 12.76 -32.85
CA SER A 33 -3.65 12.75 -33.54
C SER A 33 -2.73 11.65 -33.00
N ILE A 34 -2.77 11.42 -31.68
CA ILE A 34 -1.99 10.39 -31.00
C ILE A 34 -2.50 8.99 -31.32
N ALA A 35 -3.82 8.77 -31.38
CA ALA A 35 -4.39 7.48 -31.76
C ALA A 35 -4.03 7.10 -33.20
N ASN A 36 -4.15 8.04 -34.15
CA ASN A 36 -3.71 7.82 -35.53
C ASN A 36 -2.20 7.49 -35.61
N TYR A 37 -1.37 8.15 -34.80
CA TYR A 37 0.06 7.86 -34.73
C TYR A 37 0.32 6.44 -34.21
N VAL A 38 -0.32 6.02 -33.13
CA VAL A 38 -0.18 4.67 -32.56
C VAL A 38 -0.63 3.60 -33.56
N LEU A 39 -1.76 3.78 -34.25
CA LEU A 39 -2.22 2.84 -35.27
C LEU A 39 -1.21 2.70 -36.42
N HIS A 40 -0.60 3.81 -36.84
CA HIS A 40 0.46 3.77 -37.84
C HIS A 40 1.70 3.02 -37.31
N GLN A 41 2.12 3.25 -36.06
CA GLN A 41 3.22 2.47 -35.45
C GLN A 41 2.88 0.98 -35.40
N CYS A 42 1.67 0.60 -34.99
CA CYS A 42 1.22 -0.79 -34.98
C CYS A 42 1.29 -1.42 -36.38
N SER A 43 0.90 -0.67 -37.42
CA SER A 43 0.97 -1.13 -38.82
C SER A 43 2.40 -1.39 -39.28
N LEU A 44 3.35 -0.54 -38.85
CA LEU A 44 4.78 -0.71 -39.15
C LEU A 44 5.34 -1.94 -38.45
N THR A 45 5.02 -2.12 -37.17
CA THR A 45 5.47 -3.26 -36.35
C THR A 45 4.95 -4.59 -36.88
N LEU A 46 3.68 -4.63 -37.32
CA LEU A 46 3.03 -5.85 -37.81
C LEU A 46 3.24 -6.11 -39.31
N HIS A 47 3.86 -5.18 -40.03
CA HIS A 47 3.99 -5.22 -41.49
C HIS A 47 2.64 -5.41 -42.23
N ARG A 48 1.56 -4.80 -41.70
CA ARG A 48 0.21 -4.82 -42.29
C ARG A 48 -0.28 -3.41 -42.57
N SER A 49 -1.27 -3.23 -43.45
CA SER A 49 -1.86 -1.91 -43.63
C SER A 49 -2.79 -1.56 -42.46
N VAL A 50 -2.94 -0.26 -42.18
CA VAL A 50 -3.86 0.24 -41.15
C VAL A 50 -5.32 -0.10 -41.49
N ASP A 51 -5.66 -0.29 -42.77
CA ASP A 51 -7.00 -0.65 -43.22
C ASP A 51 -7.27 -2.14 -43.03
N ASP A 52 -6.27 -3.01 -43.22
CA ASP A 52 -6.39 -4.45 -42.92
C ASP A 52 -6.63 -4.67 -41.41
N LEU A 53 -5.88 -3.96 -40.55
CA LEU A 53 -6.06 -4.06 -39.09
C LEU A 53 -7.46 -3.64 -38.63
N VAL A 54 -8.05 -2.64 -39.27
CA VAL A 54 -9.42 -2.21 -38.97
C VAL A 54 -10.44 -3.17 -39.53
N ALA A 55 -10.25 -3.68 -40.75
CA ALA A 55 -11.14 -4.68 -41.32
C ALA A 55 -11.17 -5.94 -40.43
N ASP A 56 -10.01 -6.38 -39.93
CA ASP A 56 -9.91 -7.49 -38.99
C ASP A 56 -10.68 -7.19 -37.70
N PHE A 57 -10.49 -6.00 -37.10
CA PHE A 57 -11.21 -5.57 -35.90
C PHE A 57 -12.73 -5.53 -36.10
N GLU A 58 -13.19 -4.88 -37.18
CA GLU A 58 -14.61 -4.75 -37.51
C GLU A 58 -15.26 -6.10 -37.82
N SER A 59 -14.51 -7.05 -38.40
CA SER A 59 -14.98 -8.40 -38.66
C SER A 59 -15.24 -9.22 -37.37
N GLY A 60 -14.50 -8.91 -36.30
CA GLY A 60 -14.66 -9.53 -34.98
C GLY A 60 -15.79 -8.93 -34.13
N LEU A 61 -16.31 -7.75 -34.49
CA LEU A 61 -17.29 -7.02 -33.69
C LEU A 61 -18.72 -7.56 -33.90
N LYS A 62 -19.04 -8.69 -33.27
CA LYS A 62 -20.42 -9.23 -33.27
C LYS A 62 -21.29 -8.51 -32.22
N ASN A 63 -22.11 -7.56 -32.67
CA ASN A 63 -23.28 -6.99 -31.99
C ASN A 63 -23.09 -6.22 -30.66
N ALA A 64 -21.87 -5.85 -30.26
CA ALA A 64 -21.68 -4.99 -29.08
C ALA A 64 -21.96 -3.52 -29.42
N ALA A 65 -22.62 -2.79 -28.51
CA ALA A 65 -22.95 -1.38 -28.66
C ALA A 65 -21.74 -0.52 -29.07
N LEU A 66 -21.97 0.46 -29.94
CA LEU A 66 -21.00 1.40 -30.55
C LEU A 66 -20.29 2.35 -29.55
N ASP A 67 -20.52 2.18 -28.26
CA ASP A 67 -19.88 3.00 -27.24
C ASP A 67 -18.39 2.62 -27.15
N ASN A 68 -17.50 3.62 -27.19
CA ASN A 68 -16.04 3.47 -27.13
C ASN A 68 -15.36 2.77 -28.33
N TYR A 69 -15.93 2.83 -29.55
CA TYR A 69 -15.31 2.29 -30.78
C TYR A 69 -13.82 2.70 -30.92
N SER A 70 -13.52 4.00 -30.83
CA SER A 70 -12.16 4.51 -31.01
C SER A 70 -11.16 3.94 -29.98
N ARG A 71 -11.61 3.75 -28.72
CA ARG A 71 -10.78 3.18 -27.65
C ARG A 71 -10.53 1.70 -27.90
N ARG A 72 -11.58 0.92 -28.20
CA ARG A 72 -11.47 -0.51 -28.49
C ARG A 72 -10.62 -0.81 -29.72
N LEU A 73 -10.67 0.07 -30.72
CA LEU A 73 -9.81 -0.06 -31.89
C LEU A 73 -8.33 0.14 -31.53
N VAL A 74 -8.01 1.17 -30.74
CA VAL A 74 -6.64 1.40 -30.23
C VAL A 74 -6.18 0.20 -29.42
N GLU A 75 -7.01 -0.29 -28.50
CA GLU A 75 -6.71 -1.49 -27.69
C GLU A 75 -6.36 -2.69 -28.58
N TYR A 76 -7.22 -3.02 -29.54
CA TYR A 76 -7.01 -4.17 -30.43
C TYR A 76 -5.70 -4.07 -31.23
N CYS A 77 -5.47 -2.94 -31.90
CA CYS A 77 -4.27 -2.75 -32.72
C CYS A 77 -2.99 -2.76 -31.87
N SER A 78 -3.02 -2.08 -30.72
CA SER A 78 -1.87 -2.00 -29.83
C SER A 78 -1.54 -3.35 -29.19
N LEU A 79 -2.55 -4.14 -28.82
CA LEU A 79 -2.39 -5.49 -28.32
C LEU A 79 -1.68 -6.40 -29.33
N GLN A 80 -2.12 -6.39 -30.59
CA GLN A 80 -1.47 -7.20 -31.63
C GLN A 80 -0.01 -6.79 -31.83
N ALA A 81 0.27 -5.49 -31.91
CA ALA A 81 1.63 -4.99 -32.06
C ALA A 81 2.51 -5.36 -30.86
N LEU A 82 1.96 -5.29 -29.64
CA LEU A 82 2.66 -5.67 -28.42
C LEU A 82 3.00 -7.16 -28.37
N GLN A 83 2.12 -8.05 -28.84
CA GLN A 83 2.44 -9.49 -28.96
C GLN A 83 3.65 -9.72 -29.86
N SER A 84 3.75 -9.00 -30.98
CA SER A 84 4.91 -9.10 -31.87
C SER A 84 6.19 -8.54 -31.25
N LEU A 85 6.09 -7.49 -30.42
CA LEU A 85 7.23 -6.88 -29.73
C LEU A 85 7.71 -7.69 -28.52
N THR A 86 6.83 -8.50 -27.91
CA THR A 86 7.14 -9.33 -26.73
C THR A 86 7.81 -10.67 -27.10
N SER A 87 8.30 -10.80 -28.34
CA SER A 87 9.17 -11.90 -28.77
C SER A 87 10.54 -11.83 -28.04
N PRO A 88 11.43 -12.85 -28.10
CA PRO A 88 12.45 -13.16 -27.07
C PRO A 88 13.60 -12.15 -26.80
N ASP A 89 13.44 -10.87 -27.16
CA ASP A 89 14.42 -9.79 -27.01
C ASP A 89 13.83 -8.55 -26.29
N LEU A 90 12.84 -8.72 -25.39
CA LEU A 90 12.16 -7.59 -24.71
C LEU A 90 13.16 -6.65 -24.01
N GLY A 91 14.20 -7.20 -23.37
CA GLY A 91 15.26 -6.42 -22.71
C GLY A 91 16.01 -5.47 -23.65
N ASP A 92 16.28 -5.88 -24.89
CA ASP A 92 17.00 -5.03 -25.85
C ASP A 92 16.12 -3.87 -26.33
N THR A 93 14.82 -4.13 -26.55
CA THR A 93 13.85 -3.07 -26.91
C THR A 93 13.58 -2.07 -25.77
N LEU A 94 13.75 -2.51 -24.51
CA LEU A 94 13.68 -1.64 -23.33
C LEU A 94 14.90 -0.72 -23.25
N HIS A 95 16.09 -1.26 -23.53
CA HIS A 95 17.33 -0.49 -23.51
C HIS A 95 17.34 0.59 -24.61
N GLU A 96 16.86 0.26 -25.80
CA GLU A 96 16.73 1.19 -26.93
C GLU A 96 15.67 2.29 -26.69
N GLY A 97 14.75 2.11 -25.74
CA GLY A 97 13.68 3.05 -25.41
C GLY A 97 12.51 3.06 -26.41
N SER A 98 12.57 2.26 -27.47
CA SER A 98 11.52 2.16 -28.49
C SER A 98 10.23 1.58 -27.91
N LEU A 99 10.34 0.54 -27.07
CA LEU A 99 9.21 -0.04 -26.36
C LEU A 99 8.61 0.92 -25.31
N GLY A 100 9.48 1.63 -24.57
CA GLY A 100 9.04 2.61 -23.58
C GLY A 100 8.24 3.76 -24.22
N ARG A 101 8.68 4.25 -25.38
CA ARG A 101 7.92 5.25 -26.13
C ARG A 101 6.60 4.71 -26.66
N PHE A 102 6.62 3.53 -27.28
CA PHE A 102 5.43 2.91 -27.83
C PHE A 102 4.35 2.65 -26.77
N THR A 103 4.74 2.09 -25.62
CA THR A 103 3.81 1.80 -24.50
C THR A 103 3.29 3.07 -23.84
N PHE A 104 4.09 4.14 -23.77
CA PHE A 104 3.62 5.44 -23.31
C PHE A 104 2.61 6.09 -24.25
N ASP A 105 2.91 6.11 -25.56
CA ASP A 105 2.01 6.66 -26.58
C ASP A 105 0.71 5.84 -26.68
N MET A 106 0.77 4.53 -26.45
CA MET A 106 -0.40 3.66 -26.33
C MET A 106 -1.30 4.06 -25.16
N MET A 107 -0.75 4.33 -23.97
CA MET A 107 -1.52 4.82 -22.82
C MET A 107 -2.19 6.17 -23.14
N LEU A 108 -1.47 7.10 -23.78
CA LEU A 108 -2.03 8.39 -24.19
C LEU A 108 -3.16 8.26 -25.22
N ALA A 109 -2.99 7.37 -26.20
CA ALA A 109 -4.01 7.09 -27.21
C ALA A 109 -5.27 6.44 -26.62
N TRP A 110 -5.11 5.63 -25.57
CA TRP A 110 -6.22 5.03 -24.84
C TRP A 110 -6.99 6.05 -24.00
N GLU A 111 -6.27 6.97 -23.34
CA GLU A 111 -6.85 8.05 -22.53
C GLU A 111 -7.59 9.08 -23.39
N THR A 112 -7.00 9.44 -24.54
CA THR A 112 -7.55 10.43 -25.49
C THR A 112 -7.75 9.86 -26.90
N PRO A 113 -8.71 8.93 -27.08
CA PRO A 113 -8.89 8.23 -28.36
C PRO A 113 -9.55 9.12 -29.42
N THR A 114 -10.35 10.12 -29.03
CA THR A 114 -11.02 11.04 -29.95
C THR A 114 -10.43 12.46 -29.91
N PRO A 115 -10.60 13.28 -30.98
CA PRO A 115 -10.14 14.67 -30.98
C PRO A 115 -10.79 15.54 -29.90
N SER A 116 -12.03 15.25 -29.50
CA SER A 116 -12.73 15.94 -28.41
C SER A 116 -12.08 15.66 -27.05
N ASP A 117 -11.71 14.41 -26.79
CA ASP A 117 -11.05 14.03 -25.52
C ASP A 117 -9.69 14.71 -25.41
N GLN A 118 -8.93 14.74 -26.52
CA GLN A 118 -7.64 15.42 -26.59
C GLN A 118 -7.78 16.92 -26.29
N GLN A 119 -8.83 17.58 -26.81
CA GLN A 119 -9.07 18.99 -26.57
C GLN A 119 -9.45 19.27 -25.10
N ILE A 120 -10.33 18.46 -24.51
CA ILE A 120 -10.74 18.57 -23.09
C ILE A 120 -9.52 18.41 -22.18
N THR A 121 -8.66 17.42 -22.45
CA THR A 121 -7.44 17.20 -21.67
C THR A 121 -6.50 18.39 -21.78
N MET A 122 -6.27 18.93 -22.98
CA MET A 122 -5.44 20.13 -23.16
C MET A 122 -6.03 21.37 -22.46
N GLU A 123 -7.35 21.57 -22.50
CA GLU A 123 -8.03 22.67 -21.81
C GLU A 123 -7.92 22.52 -20.29
N SER A 124 -8.07 21.31 -19.75
CA SER A 124 -7.93 21.05 -18.31
C SER A 124 -6.50 21.30 -17.80
N ILE A 125 -5.48 20.86 -18.55
CA ILE A 125 -4.07 21.12 -18.24
C ILE A 125 -3.77 22.62 -18.31
N SER A 126 -4.35 23.32 -19.30
CA SER A 126 -4.18 24.76 -19.46
C SER A 126 -4.81 25.54 -18.30
N LYS A 127 -5.99 25.12 -17.84
CA LYS A 127 -6.69 25.70 -16.69
C LYS A 127 -5.95 25.47 -15.39
N GLU A 128 -5.46 24.25 -15.13
CA GLU A 128 -4.64 23.96 -13.93
C GLU A 128 -3.38 24.84 -13.89
N ARG A 129 -2.77 25.12 -15.06
CA ARG A 129 -1.62 26.05 -15.17
C ARG A 129 -1.99 27.50 -14.90
N GLU A 130 -3.19 27.93 -15.28
CA GLU A 130 -3.68 29.29 -15.04
C GLU A 130 -4.03 29.49 -13.56
N ASP A 131 -4.69 28.51 -12.94
CA ASP A 131 -5.01 28.50 -11.51
C ASP A 131 -3.74 28.50 -10.64
N ARG A 132 -2.64 27.85 -11.08
CA ARG A 132 -1.33 27.92 -10.41
C ARG A 132 -0.61 29.28 -10.55
N LYS A 133 -1.06 30.16 -11.45
CA LYS A 133 -0.43 31.47 -11.72
C LYS A 133 -1.14 32.65 -11.06
N GLU A 134 -2.28 32.45 -10.40
CA GLU A 134 -2.91 33.53 -9.62
C GLU A 134 -2.04 33.90 -8.41
N PRO A 135 -1.76 35.19 -8.17
CA PRO A 135 -0.93 35.60 -7.04
C PRO A 135 -1.72 35.40 -5.74
N LEU A 136 -1.25 34.48 -4.91
CA LEU A 136 -1.66 34.36 -3.51
C LEU A 136 -1.62 35.75 -2.85
N GLY A 137 -2.74 36.17 -2.27
CA GLY A 137 -2.87 37.46 -1.60
C GLY A 137 -1.81 37.65 -0.53
N ALA A 138 -1.35 38.89 -0.37
CA ALA A 138 -0.17 39.32 0.38
C ALA A 138 -0.14 39.03 1.91
N ASN A 139 -0.97 38.13 2.44
CA ASN A 139 -0.97 37.73 3.85
C ASN A 139 -0.60 36.25 4.09
N GLU A 140 -0.17 35.50 3.07
CA GLU A 140 0.36 34.14 3.21
C GLU A 140 1.85 34.02 2.81
N ALA A 141 2.58 35.14 2.83
CA ALA A 141 4.01 35.21 2.50
C ALA A 141 4.95 34.61 3.58
N VAL A 142 4.54 33.53 4.25
CA VAL A 142 5.41 32.73 5.14
C VAL A 142 5.51 31.27 4.69
N MET A 143 4.76 30.81 3.69
CA MET A 143 4.84 29.43 3.17
C MET A 143 5.07 29.39 1.65
N GLY A 144 6.01 30.22 1.16
CA GLY A 144 6.22 30.44 -0.28
C GLY A 144 7.68 30.39 -0.75
N ASP A 145 8.55 29.67 -0.04
CA ASP A 145 9.93 29.41 -0.50
C ASP A 145 10.40 27.96 -0.27
N ASP A 146 9.54 27.09 0.26
CA ASP A 146 9.84 25.67 0.41
C ASP A 146 9.46 24.89 -0.86
N THR A 147 10.10 25.23 -1.98
CA THR A 147 10.40 24.14 -2.94
C THR A 147 11.46 23.31 -2.24
N SER A 148 11.01 22.38 -1.40
CA SER A 148 11.90 21.70 -0.48
C SER A 148 13.09 21.12 -1.27
N LEU A 149 14.31 21.42 -0.82
CA LEU A 149 15.57 20.99 -1.44
C LEU A 149 15.68 19.45 -1.58
N PHE A 150 14.71 18.71 -1.06
CA PHE A 150 14.56 17.27 -1.11
C PHE A 150 14.02 16.72 -2.45
N TYR A 151 13.52 17.57 -3.37
CA TYR A 151 12.92 17.12 -4.65
C TYR A 151 13.85 17.17 -5.88
N SER A 152 15.17 17.18 -5.67
CA SER A 152 16.17 17.38 -6.73
C SER A 152 16.19 16.30 -7.83
N ASP A 153 15.81 15.06 -7.52
CA ASP A 153 15.93 13.92 -8.46
C ASP A 153 14.89 13.94 -9.60
N MET A 154 13.71 14.50 -9.33
CA MET A 154 12.57 14.54 -10.26
C MET A 154 12.52 15.83 -11.06
N MET A 155 13.08 16.93 -10.55
CA MET A 155 13.00 18.23 -11.21
C MET A 155 13.50 18.23 -12.67
N PRO A 156 14.57 17.51 -13.07
CA PRO A 156 14.93 17.38 -14.48
C PRO A 156 14.00 16.47 -15.31
N LEU A 157 13.18 15.62 -14.68
CA LEU A 157 12.22 14.71 -15.34
C LEU A 157 10.85 15.38 -15.60
N LEU A 158 10.63 16.59 -15.07
CA LEU A 158 9.37 17.35 -15.15
C LEU A 158 9.41 18.50 -16.17
N VAL A 159 10.56 18.75 -16.81
CA VAL A 159 10.80 19.93 -17.67
C VAL A 159 10.31 19.71 -19.11
N ASN A 160 9.25 18.94 -19.32
CA ASN A 160 8.71 18.74 -20.67
C ASN A 160 7.26 19.21 -20.75
N GLU A 161 6.96 20.00 -21.80
CA GLU A 161 5.60 20.41 -22.19
C GLU A 161 4.78 19.27 -22.83
N ASP A 162 5.30 18.04 -22.77
CA ASP A 162 4.74 16.86 -23.41
C ASP A 162 3.45 16.38 -22.72
N PRO A 163 2.57 15.67 -23.45
CA PRO A 163 1.37 15.07 -22.88
C PRO A 163 1.72 14.08 -21.77
N THR A 164 0.92 14.11 -20.70
CA THR A 164 1.07 13.27 -19.50
C THR A 164 0.00 12.19 -19.46
N VAL A 165 0.33 11.04 -18.88
CA VAL A 165 -0.59 9.92 -18.70
C VAL A 165 -1.28 10.00 -17.33
N GLY A 166 -2.59 9.78 -17.32
CA GLY A 166 -3.43 9.68 -16.12
C GLY A 166 -3.44 8.29 -15.48
N GLU A 167 -4.00 8.21 -14.27
CA GLU A 167 -4.06 6.98 -13.47
C GLU A 167 -4.79 5.85 -14.22
N ASP A 168 -5.96 6.12 -14.80
CA ASP A 168 -6.80 5.09 -15.43
C ASP A 168 -6.12 4.42 -16.63
N ALA A 169 -5.39 5.19 -17.43
CA ALA A 169 -4.63 4.65 -18.57
C ALA A 169 -3.45 3.78 -18.12
N TYR A 170 -2.80 4.16 -17.02
CA TYR A 170 -1.73 3.34 -16.42
C TYR A 170 -2.27 2.03 -15.83
N VAL A 171 -3.45 2.07 -15.19
CA VAL A 171 -4.13 0.87 -14.66
C VAL A 171 -4.58 -0.06 -15.77
N TRP A 172 -5.19 0.51 -16.82
CA TRP A 172 -5.54 -0.24 -18.02
C TRP A 172 -4.30 -0.94 -18.60
N PHE A 173 -3.19 -0.22 -18.73
CA PHE A 173 -1.94 -0.81 -19.20
C PHE A 173 -1.48 -1.99 -18.33
N GLY A 174 -1.49 -1.86 -17.00
CA GLY A 174 -1.14 -2.95 -16.08
C GLY A 174 -2.08 -4.17 -16.14
N SER A 175 -3.34 -3.97 -16.53
CA SER A 175 -4.30 -5.06 -16.76
C SER A 175 -4.03 -5.84 -18.05
N VAL A 176 -3.39 -5.18 -19.00
CA VAL A 176 -3.13 -5.70 -20.34
C VAL A 176 -1.71 -6.24 -20.47
N PHE A 177 -0.72 -5.57 -19.91
CA PHE A 177 0.69 -5.93 -20.01
C PHE A 177 1.41 -5.65 -18.69
N PRO A 178 1.67 -6.68 -17.87
CA PRO A 178 2.21 -6.53 -16.54
C PRO A 178 3.73 -6.31 -16.58
N LEU A 179 4.20 -5.30 -17.32
CA LEU A 179 5.60 -4.88 -17.33
C LEU A 179 5.82 -3.79 -16.28
N ALA A 180 5.27 -2.58 -16.49
CA ALA A 180 5.50 -1.44 -15.60
C ALA A 180 4.75 -1.54 -14.25
N CYS A 181 3.60 -2.21 -14.24
CA CYS A 181 2.77 -2.43 -13.05
C CYS A 181 1.97 -3.73 -13.17
N ASP A 182 1.39 -4.21 -12.07
CA ASP A 182 0.42 -5.31 -12.06
C ASP A 182 -0.97 -4.74 -11.84
N VAL A 183 -2.01 -5.34 -12.45
CA VAL A 183 -3.41 -4.93 -12.27
C VAL A 183 -3.81 -4.76 -10.79
N VAL A 184 -3.22 -5.58 -9.90
CA VAL A 184 -3.54 -5.62 -8.48
C VAL A 184 -2.96 -4.43 -7.71
N ASN A 185 -1.81 -3.88 -8.13
CA ASN A 185 -1.14 -2.78 -7.43
C ASN A 185 -0.95 -1.51 -8.27
N ALA A 186 -1.41 -1.48 -9.52
CA ALA A 186 -1.14 -0.41 -10.48
C ALA A 186 -1.44 1.00 -9.97
N ARG A 187 -2.53 1.17 -9.23
CA ARG A 187 -2.89 2.49 -8.66
C ARG A 187 -1.95 2.94 -7.56
N PHE A 188 -1.52 2.01 -6.70
CA PHE A 188 -0.57 2.29 -5.63
C PHE A 188 0.83 2.55 -6.17
N THR A 189 1.25 1.81 -7.20
CA THR A 189 2.53 2.09 -7.89
C THR A 189 2.46 3.41 -8.64
N PHE A 190 1.34 3.75 -9.26
CA PHE A 190 1.15 5.05 -9.93
C PHE A 190 1.26 6.19 -8.93
N GLU A 191 0.54 6.13 -7.81
CA GLU A 191 0.62 7.13 -6.73
C GLU A 191 2.05 7.26 -6.20
N ALA A 192 2.75 6.15 -5.96
CA ALA A 192 4.14 6.18 -5.50
C ALA A 192 5.10 6.81 -6.53
N LEU A 193 4.89 6.59 -7.82
CA LEU A 193 5.72 7.15 -8.90
C LEU A 193 5.38 8.62 -9.20
N THR A 194 4.14 9.06 -8.90
CA THR A 194 3.61 10.39 -9.27
C THR A 194 3.31 11.28 -8.06
N ALA A 195 3.71 10.88 -6.86
CA ALA A 195 3.50 11.61 -5.61
C ALA A 195 4.00 13.07 -5.68
N THR A 196 5.07 13.31 -6.45
CA THR A 196 5.65 14.66 -6.62
C THR A 196 5.13 15.41 -7.84
N THR A 197 4.33 14.75 -8.69
CA THR A 197 3.91 15.24 -10.01
C THR A 197 2.41 15.45 -10.12
N ALA A 198 1.74 15.64 -8.98
CA ALA A 198 0.29 15.84 -8.89
C ALA A 198 -0.51 14.73 -9.62
N ASN A 199 -0.11 13.47 -9.43
CA ASN A 199 -0.79 12.30 -10.02
C ASN A 199 -0.83 12.30 -11.56
N ARG A 200 0.24 12.81 -12.19
CA ARG A 200 0.45 12.77 -13.65
C ARG A 200 1.78 12.12 -13.97
N LEU A 201 1.78 11.14 -14.86
CA LEU A 201 2.98 10.44 -15.28
C LEU A 201 3.59 11.09 -16.52
N HIS A 202 4.83 11.56 -16.39
CA HIS A 202 5.60 12.15 -17.50
C HIS A 202 6.45 11.10 -18.20
N TYR A 203 6.64 11.24 -19.52
CA TYR A 203 7.43 10.30 -20.32
C TYR A 203 8.87 10.11 -19.81
N PRO A 204 9.65 11.16 -19.47
CA PRO A 204 11.02 10.98 -18.99
C PRO A 204 11.10 10.14 -17.70
N ALA A 205 10.13 10.28 -16.80
CA ALA A 205 10.04 9.47 -15.60
C ALA A 205 9.72 8.01 -15.94
N TYR A 206 8.77 7.77 -16.85
CA TYR A 206 8.41 6.43 -17.31
C TYR A 206 9.57 5.72 -18.02
N ASP A 207 10.24 6.40 -18.95
CA ASP A 207 11.41 5.85 -19.67
C ASP A 207 12.57 5.54 -18.72
N LYS A 208 12.88 6.45 -17.79
CA LYS A 208 13.90 6.21 -16.76
C LYS A 208 13.53 5.01 -15.89
N PHE A 209 12.27 4.92 -15.45
CA PHE A 209 11.78 3.79 -14.64
C PHE A 209 11.98 2.45 -15.37
N LEU A 210 11.58 2.33 -16.64
CA LEU A 210 11.76 1.12 -17.42
C LEU A 210 13.23 0.75 -17.65
N LYS A 211 14.10 1.75 -17.87
CA LYS A 211 15.55 1.53 -18.00
C LYS A 211 16.18 1.05 -16.69
N GLU A 212 15.76 1.60 -15.55
CA GLU A 212 16.22 1.12 -14.25
C GLU A 212 15.67 -0.27 -13.91
N MET A 213 14.49 -0.64 -14.42
CA MET A 213 13.99 -2.01 -14.32
C MET A 213 14.88 -3.00 -15.07
N ASP A 214 15.22 -2.73 -16.33
CA ASP A 214 16.12 -3.59 -17.13
C ASP A 214 17.50 -3.72 -16.48
N LYS A 215 18.08 -2.60 -16.01
CA LYS A 215 19.36 -2.63 -15.26
C LYS A 215 19.26 -3.47 -13.98
N SER A 216 18.19 -3.31 -13.21
CA SER A 216 17.97 -4.06 -11.96
C SER A 216 17.80 -5.55 -12.23
N PHE A 217 17.08 -5.90 -13.29
CA PHE A 217 16.89 -7.28 -13.73
C PHE A 217 18.23 -7.93 -14.13
N ASN A 218 18.98 -7.29 -15.03
CA ASN A 218 20.30 -7.77 -15.48
C ASN A 218 21.28 -7.88 -14.30
N PHE A 219 21.23 -6.94 -13.36
CA PHE A 219 22.01 -7.00 -12.13
C PHE A 219 21.67 -8.23 -11.29
N LEU A 220 20.39 -8.48 -11.00
CA LEU A 220 19.95 -9.62 -10.19
C LEU A 220 20.31 -10.97 -10.85
N GLN A 221 20.18 -11.07 -12.17
CA GLN A 221 20.57 -12.28 -12.92
C GLN A 221 22.09 -12.52 -12.91
N SER A 222 22.90 -11.46 -12.89
CA SER A 222 24.36 -11.58 -12.88
C SER A 222 24.96 -12.04 -11.55
N LEU A 223 24.16 -12.10 -10.48
CA LEU A 223 24.65 -12.38 -9.14
C LEU A 223 25.00 -13.87 -8.98
N PRO A 224 26.14 -14.19 -8.34
CA PRO A 224 26.53 -15.57 -8.10
C PRO A 224 25.63 -16.21 -7.05
N THR A 225 25.41 -17.51 -7.20
CA THR A 225 24.73 -18.34 -6.20
C THR A 225 25.50 -18.35 -4.87
N PRO A 226 24.80 -18.54 -3.73
CA PRO A 226 25.44 -18.63 -2.42
C PRO A 226 26.46 -19.77 -2.36
N THR A 227 27.50 -19.56 -1.55
CA THR A 227 28.62 -20.49 -1.38
C THR A 227 28.12 -21.84 -0.86
N GLY A 228 28.27 -22.88 -1.67
CA GLY A 228 27.90 -24.25 -1.32
C GLY A 228 26.41 -24.59 -1.48
N VAL A 229 25.65 -23.75 -2.21
CA VAL A 229 24.22 -23.97 -2.48
C VAL A 229 23.97 -24.07 -3.98
N GLU A 230 23.26 -25.12 -4.38
CA GLU A 230 22.69 -25.26 -5.73
C GLU A 230 21.20 -24.85 -5.66
N PHE A 231 20.81 -23.89 -6.50
CA PHE A 231 19.43 -23.42 -6.57
C PHE A 231 18.54 -24.40 -7.33
N ALA A 232 17.27 -24.46 -6.94
CA ALA A 232 16.25 -25.10 -7.74
C ALA A 232 16.01 -24.33 -9.05
N GLU A 233 15.48 -25.00 -10.08
CA GLU A 233 15.20 -24.37 -11.39
C GLU A 233 14.24 -23.17 -11.31
N ASP A 234 13.40 -23.13 -10.29
CA ASP A 234 12.41 -22.09 -10.02
C ASP A 234 12.83 -21.14 -8.88
N GLU A 235 14.12 -21.12 -8.50
CA GLU A 235 14.65 -20.27 -7.44
C GLU A 235 15.46 -19.08 -7.99
N PHE A 236 14.99 -17.87 -7.68
CA PHE A 236 15.53 -16.61 -8.20
C PHE A 236 15.89 -15.66 -7.07
N ILE A 237 17.02 -14.94 -7.24
CA ILE A 237 17.47 -13.91 -6.30
C ILE A 237 16.60 -12.66 -6.46
N LEU A 238 15.96 -12.24 -5.37
CA LEU A 238 15.12 -11.05 -5.30
C LEU A 238 15.89 -9.84 -4.80
N HIS A 239 16.79 -10.03 -3.82
CA HIS A 239 17.57 -8.95 -3.26
C HIS A 239 18.85 -9.45 -2.59
N THR A 240 19.92 -8.66 -2.64
CA THR A 240 21.18 -8.98 -1.95
C THR A 240 21.80 -7.73 -1.35
N GLU A 241 22.36 -7.87 -0.16
CA GLU A 241 23.07 -6.80 0.51
C GLU A 241 24.28 -7.33 1.30
N GLY A 242 25.30 -6.50 1.50
CA GLY A 242 26.58 -6.90 2.09
C GLY A 242 27.63 -7.33 1.07
N THR A 243 27.47 -6.90 -0.19
CA THR A 243 28.50 -6.99 -1.25
C THR A 243 29.50 -5.84 -1.15
N ALA A 244 30.53 -5.80 -2.01
CA ALA A 244 31.53 -4.72 -1.97
C ALA A 244 30.95 -3.31 -2.16
N GLY A 245 29.77 -3.18 -2.79
CA GLY A 245 29.08 -1.91 -3.01
C GLY A 245 27.97 -1.58 -2.01
N THR A 246 27.67 -2.46 -1.05
CA THR A 246 26.57 -2.26 -0.08
C THR A 246 27.02 -2.52 1.36
N GLN A 247 26.30 -1.98 2.34
CA GLN A 247 26.65 -2.16 3.75
C GLN A 247 26.40 -3.60 4.20
N ARG A 248 27.30 -4.16 5.01
CA ARG A 248 27.17 -5.54 5.51
C ARG A 248 26.03 -5.67 6.52
N VAL A 249 25.37 -6.83 6.51
CA VAL A 249 24.37 -7.22 7.51
C VAL A 249 25.08 -7.98 8.62
N VAL A 250 24.72 -7.73 9.87
CA VAL A 250 25.37 -8.36 11.03
C VAL A 250 24.44 -9.40 11.61
N ARG A 251 24.88 -10.65 11.69
CA ARG A 251 24.16 -11.72 12.40
C ARG A 251 24.68 -11.82 13.82
N HIS A 252 23.77 -11.78 14.80
CA HIS A 252 24.11 -11.99 16.21
C HIS A 252 23.82 -13.43 16.63
N ILE A 253 24.80 -14.06 17.28
CA ILE A 253 24.69 -15.41 17.85
C ILE A 253 25.24 -15.34 19.27
N GLY A 254 24.35 -15.43 20.27
CA GLY A 254 24.73 -15.23 21.67
C GLY A 254 25.33 -13.84 21.89
N THR A 255 26.59 -13.78 22.30
CA THR A 255 27.36 -12.53 22.46
C THR A 255 28.23 -12.17 21.26
N GLY A 256 28.28 -13.02 20.23
CA GLY A 256 29.10 -12.82 19.04
C GLY A 256 28.33 -12.14 17.91
N SER A 257 29.00 -11.25 17.18
CA SER A 257 28.44 -10.55 16.02
C SER A 257 29.26 -10.86 14.76
N TRP A 258 28.61 -11.34 13.71
CA TRP A 258 29.24 -11.80 12.48
C TRP A 258 28.74 -10.97 11.29
N PRO A 259 29.59 -10.12 10.69
CA PRO A 259 29.21 -9.40 9.47
C PRO A 259 29.16 -10.34 8.27
N GLY A 260 28.18 -10.13 7.39
CA GLY A 260 27.88 -11.03 6.29
C GLY A 260 27.16 -10.37 5.12
N ARG A 261 26.93 -11.19 4.10
CA ARG A 261 26.05 -10.90 2.97
C ARG A 261 24.73 -11.62 3.20
N LEU A 262 23.62 -10.92 2.98
CA LEU A 262 22.28 -11.45 3.05
C LEU A 262 21.69 -11.53 1.64
N ILE A 263 21.04 -12.64 1.31
CA ILE A 263 20.46 -12.91 -0.01
C ILE A 263 19.05 -13.43 0.21
N LEU A 264 18.08 -12.76 -0.39
CA LEU A 264 16.67 -13.19 -0.42
C LEU A 264 16.36 -13.81 -1.77
N THR A 265 15.77 -15.00 -1.76
CA THR A 265 15.16 -15.63 -2.94
C THR A 265 13.65 -15.66 -2.79
N ASN A 266 12.96 -16.11 -3.85
CA ASN A 266 11.52 -16.38 -3.80
C ASN A 266 11.13 -17.59 -2.92
N LYS A 267 12.09 -18.27 -2.28
CA LYS A 267 11.87 -19.46 -1.43
C LYS A 267 12.52 -19.37 -0.06
N ALA A 268 13.71 -18.79 0.02
CA ALA A 268 14.54 -18.85 1.21
C ALA A 268 15.34 -17.57 1.43
N LEU A 269 15.86 -17.43 2.65
CA LEU A 269 16.80 -16.40 3.04
C LEU A 269 18.15 -17.05 3.32
N TYR A 270 19.21 -16.57 2.66
CA TYR A 270 20.57 -17.05 2.84
C TYR A 270 21.45 -15.99 3.49
N PHE A 271 22.26 -16.40 4.45
CA PHE A 271 23.27 -15.55 5.09
C PHE A 271 24.67 -16.14 4.95
N GLU A 272 25.56 -15.40 4.31
CA GLU A 272 26.97 -15.77 4.12
C GLU A 272 27.85 -14.95 5.07
N THR A 273 28.58 -15.61 5.96
CA THR A 273 29.54 -14.92 6.83
C THR A 273 30.71 -14.37 6.03
N SER A 274 31.12 -13.14 6.31
CA SER A 274 32.26 -12.51 5.65
C SER A 274 33.56 -13.05 6.22
N GLY A 275 34.29 -13.84 5.45
CA GLY A 275 35.65 -14.25 5.80
C GLY A 275 36.71 -13.24 5.36
N ILE A 276 37.97 -13.51 5.70
CA ILE A 276 39.13 -12.66 5.38
C ILE A 276 39.43 -12.69 3.86
N ILE A 277 39.07 -13.78 3.16
CA ILE A 277 39.43 -14.00 1.74
C ILE A 277 38.21 -14.42 0.90
N SER A 278 37.30 -15.23 1.45
CA SER A 278 36.06 -15.69 0.81
C SER A 278 34.90 -15.68 1.79
N TYR A 279 33.67 -15.78 1.26
CA TYR A 279 32.50 -16.02 2.10
C TYR A 279 32.53 -17.43 2.70
N GLY A 280 32.01 -17.56 3.93
CA GLY A 280 31.76 -18.86 4.55
C GLY A 280 30.54 -19.55 3.94
N PRO A 281 30.27 -20.82 4.33
CA PRO A 281 29.08 -21.53 3.85
C PRO A 281 27.79 -20.77 4.22
N ALA A 282 26.83 -20.75 3.29
CA ALA A 282 25.58 -20.05 3.49
C ALA A 282 24.69 -20.74 4.54
N PHE A 283 24.19 -19.96 5.51
CA PHE A 283 23.13 -20.38 6.42
C PHE A 283 21.78 -20.10 5.77
N MET A 284 20.94 -21.12 5.60
CA MET A 284 19.64 -21.03 4.95
C MET A 284 18.49 -21.03 5.95
N VAL A 285 17.52 -20.14 5.75
CA VAL A 285 16.21 -20.14 6.40
C VAL A 285 15.16 -20.34 5.32
N GLU A 286 14.42 -21.44 5.39
CA GLU A 286 13.32 -21.71 4.47
C GLU A 286 12.10 -20.82 4.81
N LEU A 287 11.62 -20.04 3.83
CA LEU A 287 10.47 -19.13 4.00
C LEU A 287 9.15 -19.74 3.51
N SER A 288 9.19 -20.95 2.96
CA SER A 288 8.03 -21.69 2.46
C SER A 288 7.12 -22.21 3.58
N ASP A 289 7.59 -22.27 4.83
CA ASP A 289 6.81 -22.79 5.96
C ASP A 289 5.76 -21.78 6.43
N THR A 290 4.50 -22.18 6.35
CA THR A 290 3.30 -21.37 6.64
C THR A 290 3.20 -20.83 8.07
N GLY A 291 4.02 -21.32 9.01
CA GLY A 291 4.06 -20.83 10.39
C GLY A 291 4.87 -19.54 10.62
N MET A 292 5.70 -19.11 9.66
CA MET A 292 6.78 -18.13 9.85
C MET A 292 6.34 -16.66 10.07
N GLU A 293 5.11 -16.29 9.73
CA GLU A 293 4.65 -14.90 9.77
C GLU A 293 4.60 -14.30 11.18
N GLN A 294 4.11 -15.06 12.16
CA GLN A 294 4.00 -14.58 13.56
C GLN A 294 5.37 -14.48 14.26
N GLN A 295 6.44 -14.80 13.53
CA GLN A 295 7.77 -15.10 14.06
C GLN A 295 8.83 -14.11 13.57
N VAL A 296 8.55 -13.32 12.52
CA VAL A 296 9.47 -12.29 12.01
C VAL A 296 9.03 -10.92 12.53
N LYS A 297 9.80 -10.36 13.46
CA LYS A 297 9.48 -9.07 14.09
C LYS A 297 10.66 -8.10 14.05
N PRO A 298 10.38 -6.79 14.03
CA PRO A 298 11.43 -5.81 14.29
C PRO A 298 11.94 -5.98 15.72
N ALA A 299 13.27 -5.93 15.86
CA ALA A 299 13.96 -6.04 17.13
C ALA A 299 14.91 -4.85 17.34
N SER A 300 14.98 -4.41 18.59
CA SER A 300 15.86 -3.32 19.02
C SER A 300 17.22 -3.89 19.42
N THR A 301 18.31 -3.49 18.74
CA THR A 301 19.69 -3.92 19.07
C THR A 301 20.41 -2.96 20.01
N GLY A 302 19.80 -1.80 20.31
CA GLY A 302 20.37 -0.81 21.20
C GLY A 302 20.35 -1.23 22.66
N PRO A 303 21.24 -0.65 23.48
CA PRO A 303 21.14 -0.81 24.93
C PRO A 303 19.73 -0.40 25.38
N PHE A 304 19.10 -1.25 26.20
CA PHE A 304 17.77 -1.04 26.77
C PHE A 304 16.59 -1.02 25.77
N GLY A 305 16.76 -1.52 24.54
CA GLY A 305 15.67 -1.63 23.57
C GLY A 305 15.06 -0.28 23.17
N ALA A 306 15.90 0.75 23.06
CA ALA A 306 15.44 2.08 22.64
C ALA A 306 15.07 2.10 21.14
N PRO A 307 13.96 2.75 20.74
CA PRO A 307 13.44 2.71 19.36
C PRO A 307 14.41 3.29 18.32
N LEU A 308 15.32 4.18 18.75
CA LEU A 308 16.42 4.72 17.93
C LEU A 308 17.34 3.61 17.38
N PHE A 309 17.30 2.42 17.98
CA PHE A 309 18.10 1.25 17.61
C PHE A 309 17.23 0.08 17.16
N ASP A 310 16.01 0.33 16.65
CA ASP A 310 15.19 -0.67 15.97
C ASP A 310 15.80 -1.00 14.60
N LYS A 311 16.96 -1.64 14.64
CA LYS A 311 17.84 -1.89 13.49
C LYS A 311 17.95 -3.38 13.18
N ALA A 312 17.21 -4.25 13.87
CA ALA A 312 17.25 -5.67 13.60
C ALA A 312 15.91 -6.29 13.26
N ILE A 313 16.01 -7.48 12.67
CA ILE A 313 14.93 -8.41 12.42
C ILE A 313 15.24 -9.68 13.22
N GLU A 314 14.27 -10.13 14.01
CA GLU A 314 14.35 -11.36 14.79
C GLU A 314 13.42 -12.42 14.22
N PHE A 315 13.91 -13.66 14.13
CA PHE A 315 13.13 -14.85 13.78
C PHE A 315 12.95 -15.73 15.03
N GLU A 316 11.74 -15.78 15.59
CA GLU A 316 11.45 -16.39 16.89
C GLU A 316 11.34 -17.93 16.89
N SER A 317 11.09 -18.59 15.76
CA SER A 317 10.78 -20.05 15.73
C SER A 317 11.89 -20.95 15.23
N LEU A 318 13.06 -20.40 14.92
CA LEU A 318 14.22 -21.23 14.66
C LEU A 318 14.70 -21.83 15.99
N PRO A 319 15.25 -23.06 15.99
CA PRO A 319 15.79 -23.68 17.20
C PRO A 319 16.82 -22.79 17.93
N GLU A 320 17.49 -21.93 17.16
CA GLU A 320 18.26 -20.79 17.64
C GLU A 320 17.67 -19.51 17.04
N PRO A 321 17.30 -18.50 17.84
CA PRO A 321 16.72 -17.26 17.34
C PRO A 321 17.73 -16.55 16.42
N LEU A 322 17.32 -16.27 15.18
CA LEU A 322 18.15 -15.56 14.22
C LEU A 322 17.91 -14.05 14.37
N LEU A 323 18.93 -13.33 14.82
CA LEU A 323 18.91 -11.87 14.92
C LEU A 323 19.82 -11.26 13.85
N LEU A 324 19.21 -10.54 12.90
CA LEU A 324 19.91 -9.85 11.81
C LEU A 324 19.83 -8.34 12.04
N GLU A 325 20.96 -7.69 12.23
CA GLU A 325 21.09 -6.25 12.37
C GLU A 325 21.52 -5.60 11.05
N PHE A 326 20.87 -4.47 10.74
CA PHE A 326 21.11 -3.60 9.60
C PHE A 326 21.72 -2.29 10.11
N PRO A 327 23.06 -2.13 10.06
CA PRO A 327 23.71 -0.96 10.62
C PRO A 327 23.36 0.29 9.81
N GLU A 328 22.50 1.16 10.35
CA GLU A 328 22.18 2.48 9.81
C GLU A 328 22.40 3.55 10.88
N MET A 329 22.87 4.74 10.51
CA MET A 329 23.18 5.78 11.51
C MET A 329 21.94 6.54 11.98
N THR A 330 21.01 6.86 11.08
CA THR A 330 19.96 7.86 11.32
C THR A 330 18.54 7.41 10.96
N SER A 331 18.38 6.31 10.23
CA SER A 331 17.08 5.80 9.80
C SER A 331 16.95 4.30 10.07
N SER A 332 15.74 3.75 9.89
CA SER A 332 15.50 2.31 9.86
C SER A 332 15.02 1.79 8.51
N THR A 333 15.13 2.62 7.47
CA THR A 333 14.53 2.36 6.16
C THR A 333 15.07 1.10 5.49
N ARG A 334 16.35 0.71 5.73
CA ARG A 334 16.90 -0.55 5.21
C ARG A 334 16.28 -1.76 5.90
N ARG A 335 16.14 -1.70 7.22
CA ARG A 335 15.52 -2.77 8.01
C ARG A 335 14.04 -2.93 7.67
N ASP A 336 13.31 -1.82 7.48
CA ASP A 336 11.92 -1.80 7.01
C ASP A 336 11.77 -2.42 5.61
N LEU A 337 12.67 -2.08 4.67
CA LEU A 337 12.69 -2.67 3.33
C LEU A 337 12.87 -4.19 3.39
N TRP A 338 13.89 -4.67 4.11
CA TRP A 338 14.15 -6.10 4.26
C TRP A 338 12.99 -6.83 4.93
N LEU A 339 12.43 -6.27 6.00
CA LEU A 339 11.29 -6.85 6.69
C LEU A 339 10.09 -7.00 5.74
N THR A 340 9.81 -5.98 4.93
CA THR A 340 8.68 -6.00 3.99
C THR A 340 8.91 -7.03 2.88
N MET A 341 10.12 -7.12 2.31
CA MET A 341 10.44 -8.12 1.27
C MET A 341 10.41 -9.56 1.82
N ILE A 342 10.90 -9.79 3.04
CA ILE A 342 10.82 -11.12 3.69
C ILE A 342 9.35 -11.51 3.91
N LYS A 343 8.54 -10.57 4.42
CA LYS A 343 7.09 -10.79 4.60
C LYS A 343 6.39 -11.08 3.27
N GLU A 344 6.74 -10.40 2.19
CA GLU A 344 6.17 -10.66 0.86
C GLU A 344 6.36 -12.13 0.43
N VAL A 345 7.57 -12.67 0.60
CA VAL A 345 7.85 -14.08 0.27
C VAL A 345 7.11 -15.04 1.20
N ILE A 346 7.01 -14.74 2.49
CA ILE A 346 6.22 -15.56 3.43
C ILE A 346 4.73 -15.55 3.03
N PHE A 347 4.18 -14.37 2.71
CA PHE A 347 2.78 -14.22 2.33
C PHE A 347 2.45 -14.88 1.00
N LEU A 348 3.38 -14.91 0.05
CA LEU A 348 3.28 -15.70 -1.17
C LEU A 348 3.04 -17.18 -0.88
N HIS A 349 3.90 -17.81 -0.08
CA HIS A 349 3.79 -19.23 0.21
C HIS A 349 2.53 -19.52 1.03
N ARG A 350 2.16 -18.61 1.95
CA ARG A 350 0.87 -18.63 2.64
C ARG A 350 -0.31 -18.58 1.67
N PHE A 351 -0.26 -17.70 0.67
CA PHE A 351 -1.31 -17.57 -0.35
C PHE A 351 -1.46 -18.84 -1.18
N ILE A 352 -0.36 -19.38 -1.71
CA ILE A 352 -0.36 -20.63 -2.49
C ILE A 352 -0.96 -21.78 -1.68
N SER A 353 -0.57 -21.91 -0.41
CA SER A 353 -1.06 -22.94 0.50
C SER A 353 -2.54 -22.73 0.88
N ALA A 354 -2.91 -21.53 1.31
CA ALA A 354 -4.25 -21.19 1.78
C ALA A 354 -5.31 -21.37 0.69
N TYR A 355 -5.00 -21.00 -0.55
CA TYR A 355 -5.90 -21.14 -1.68
C TYR A 355 -5.74 -22.46 -2.45
N LYS A 356 -4.81 -23.34 -2.04
CA LYS A 356 -4.54 -24.65 -2.68
C LYS A 356 -4.31 -24.52 -4.18
N ILE A 357 -3.34 -23.68 -4.57
CA ILE A 357 -2.94 -23.53 -5.98
C ILE A 357 -2.04 -24.73 -6.31
N GLU A 358 -2.60 -25.73 -7.00
CA GLU A 358 -1.88 -26.99 -7.29
C GLU A 358 -1.09 -26.93 -8.61
N SER A 359 -1.62 -26.24 -9.63
CA SER A 359 -1.01 -26.16 -10.95
C SER A 359 0.37 -25.47 -10.90
N PRO A 360 1.42 -26.09 -11.48
CA PRO A 360 2.76 -25.48 -11.51
C PRO A 360 2.79 -24.18 -12.31
N ILE A 361 1.94 -24.08 -13.34
CA ILE A 361 1.77 -22.87 -14.15
C ILE A 361 1.26 -21.70 -13.30
N HIS A 362 0.21 -21.94 -12.51
CA HIS A 362 -0.38 -20.91 -11.66
C HIS A 362 0.57 -20.50 -10.54
N LYS A 363 1.32 -21.45 -9.96
CA LYS A 363 2.38 -21.12 -8.99
C LYS A 363 3.44 -20.22 -9.62
N TRP A 364 3.89 -20.57 -10.83
CA TRP A 364 4.90 -19.80 -11.55
C TRP A 364 4.41 -18.39 -11.90
N GLU A 365 3.15 -18.23 -12.28
CA GLU A 365 2.53 -16.92 -12.52
C GLU A 365 2.58 -16.05 -11.27
N VAL A 366 2.23 -16.59 -10.10
CA VAL A 366 2.30 -15.83 -8.84
C VAL A 366 3.75 -15.49 -8.47
N HIS A 367 4.69 -16.43 -8.62
CA HIS A 367 6.12 -16.14 -8.41
C HIS A 367 6.63 -15.04 -9.35
N SER A 368 6.22 -15.08 -10.62
CA SER A 368 6.62 -14.10 -11.64
C SER A 368 6.12 -12.69 -11.29
N ARG A 369 4.88 -12.56 -10.79
CA ARG A 369 4.31 -11.28 -10.34
C ARG A 369 5.13 -10.65 -9.22
N ILE A 370 5.59 -11.45 -8.25
CA ILE A 370 6.41 -10.94 -7.15
C ILE A 370 7.80 -10.56 -7.63
N ILE A 371 8.44 -11.40 -8.44
CA ILE A 371 9.78 -11.10 -8.96
C ILE A 371 9.73 -9.77 -9.73
N LEU A 372 8.74 -9.58 -10.61
CA LEU A 372 8.51 -8.31 -11.29
C LEU A 372 8.19 -7.16 -10.33
N GLY A 373 7.39 -7.40 -9.29
CA GLY A 373 7.10 -6.41 -8.24
C GLY A 373 8.37 -5.93 -7.52
N VAL A 374 9.28 -6.83 -7.18
CA VAL A 374 10.57 -6.51 -6.54
C VAL A 374 11.49 -5.76 -7.51
N ILE A 375 11.54 -6.14 -8.79
CA ILE A 375 12.32 -5.41 -9.81
C ILE A 375 11.80 -3.98 -9.98
N ARG A 376 10.46 -3.79 -10.03
CA ARG A 376 9.83 -2.47 -10.07
C ARG A 376 10.17 -1.65 -8.84
N LEU A 377 10.17 -2.26 -7.65
CA LEU A 377 10.56 -1.59 -6.41
C LEU A 377 12.01 -1.11 -6.46
N HIS A 378 12.95 -1.94 -6.90
CA HIS A 378 14.36 -1.54 -7.07
C HIS A 378 14.49 -0.38 -8.05
N ALA A 379 13.82 -0.47 -9.21
CA ALA A 379 13.81 0.58 -10.21
C ALA A 379 13.24 1.90 -9.68
N ALA A 380 12.14 1.86 -8.93
CA ALA A 380 11.52 3.05 -8.36
C ALA A 380 12.41 3.71 -7.29
N ARG A 381 13.08 2.91 -6.44
CA ARG A 381 14.02 3.41 -5.42
C ARG A 381 15.29 3.99 -6.04
N GLU A 382 15.77 3.40 -7.12
CA GLU A 382 16.92 3.89 -7.87
C GLU A 382 16.58 5.16 -8.68
N MET A 383 15.33 5.28 -9.14
CA MET A 383 14.82 6.49 -9.77
C MET A 383 14.62 7.64 -8.77
N LEU A 384 14.11 7.34 -7.57
CA LEU A 384 13.72 8.27 -6.50
C LEU A 384 14.64 8.12 -5.28
N ARG A 385 15.94 8.39 -5.44
CA ARG A 385 16.94 8.13 -4.39
C ARG A 385 16.78 9.04 -3.17
N MET A 386 16.42 10.30 -3.39
CA MET A 386 16.24 11.29 -2.32
C MET A 386 15.00 11.03 -1.47
N SER A 387 13.97 10.44 -2.07
CA SER A 387 12.70 10.11 -1.40
C SER A 387 12.19 8.74 -1.88
N PRO A 388 12.78 7.63 -1.41
CA PRO A 388 12.44 6.31 -1.91
C PRO A 388 10.99 5.97 -1.56
N PRO A 389 10.23 5.36 -2.48
CA PRO A 389 8.84 5.03 -2.23
C PRO A 389 8.71 3.91 -1.17
N PRO A 390 7.55 3.86 -0.48
CA PRO A 390 7.26 2.78 0.46
C PRO A 390 7.23 1.41 -0.26
N PRO A 391 7.89 0.38 0.28
CA PRO A 391 7.95 -0.94 -0.36
C PRO A 391 6.58 -1.59 -0.59
N SER A 392 5.64 -1.38 0.34
CA SER A 392 4.29 -1.95 0.26
C SER A 392 3.55 -1.56 -1.01
N SER A 393 3.77 -0.36 -1.58
CA SER A 393 3.10 0.05 -2.82
C SER A 393 3.41 -0.83 -4.03
N PHE A 394 4.56 -1.52 -4.04
CA PHE A 394 5.03 -2.37 -5.15
C PHE A 394 4.87 -3.87 -4.90
N LEU A 395 4.67 -4.26 -3.64
CA LEU A 395 4.65 -5.65 -3.20
C LEU A 395 3.20 -6.07 -2.91
N ILE A 396 2.68 -7.01 -3.69
CA ILE A 396 1.25 -7.32 -3.74
C ILE A 396 0.73 -7.84 -2.39
N PHE A 397 1.41 -8.83 -1.80
CA PHE A 397 0.85 -9.51 -0.64
C PHE A 397 0.97 -8.69 0.64
N SER A 398 2.07 -7.99 0.82
CA SER A 398 2.28 -7.06 1.93
C SER A 398 1.33 -5.88 1.86
N LEU A 399 1.06 -5.34 0.65
CA LEU A 399 0.03 -4.32 0.46
C LEU A 399 -1.33 -4.79 0.98
N TYR A 400 -1.82 -5.94 0.52
CA TYR A 400 -3.16 -6.41 0.88
C TYR A 400 -3.26 -7.10 2.25
N ASP A 401 -2.13 -7.37 2.90
CA ASP A 401 -2.09 -7.72 4.32
C ASP A 401 -2.29 -6.48 5.20
N ASP A 402 -1.67 -5.36 4.83
CA ASP A 402 -1.77 -4.08 5.53
C ASP A 402 -3.12 -3.36 5.28
N LEU A 403 -3.73 -3.54 4.10
CA LEU A 403 -4.98 -2.88 3.74
C LEU A 403 -6.23 -3.57 4.35
N PRO A 404 -7.25 -2.77 4.77
CA PRO A 404 -8.52 -3.31 5.22
C PRO A 404 -9.22 -4.06 4.09
N LYS A 405 -9.79 -5.24 4.35
CA LYS A 405 -10.48 -6.08 3.35
C LYS A 405 -9.63 -6.50 2.15
N GLY A 406 -8.30 -6.42 2.27
CA GLY A 406 -7.40 -6.90 1.22
C GLY A 406 -7.47 -8.41 0.99
N ASP A 407 -7.96 -9.17 1.98
CA ASP A 407 -8.24 -10.61 1.84
C ASP A 407 -9.23 -10.92 0.72
N PHE A 408 -10.24 -10.08 0.50
CA PHE A 408 -11.17 -10.24 -0.62
C PHE A 408 -10.49 -10.08 -1.98
N VAL A 409 -9.55 -9.15 -2.12
CA VAL A 409 -8.79 -8.96 -3.37
C VAL A 409 -7.92 -10.19 -3.63
N LEU A 410 -7.25 -10.71 -2.60
CA LEU A 410 -6.48 -11.94 -2.71
C LEU A 410 -7.37 -13.15 -3.08
N GLU A 411 -8.57 -13.25 -2.51
CA GLU A 411 -9.53 -14.30 -2.86
C GLU A 411 -9.97 -14.22 -4.33
N GLN A 412 -10.29 -13.01 -4.81
CA GLN A 412 -10.64 -12.79 -6.23
C GLN A 412 -9.46 -13.09 -7.15
N LEU A 413 -8.25 -12.69 -6.79
CA LEU A 413 -7.03 -13.04 -7.53
C LEU A 413 -6.84 -14.55 -7.61
N ALA A 414 -7.02 -15.27 -6.51
CA ALA A 414 -6.90 -16.73 -6.48
C ALA A 414 -7.96 -17.42 -7.36
N ASN A 415 -9.20 -16.93 -7.35
CA ASN A 415 -10.27 -17.46 -8.20
C ASN A 415 -9.97 -17.20 -9.68
N HIS A 416 -9.53 -15.98 -10.03
CA HIS A 416 -9.15 -15.63 -11.39
C HIS A 416 -8.00 -16.50 -11.94
N LEU A 417 -6.99 -16.78 -11.09
CA LEU A 417 -5.90 -17.69 -11.45
C LEU A 417 -6.41 -19.11 -11.71
N LYS A 418 -7.35 -19.62 -10.89
CA LYS A 418 -7.92 -20.97 -11.08
C LYS A 418 -8.80 -21.09 -12.31
N GLU A 419 -9.50 -20.03 -12.69
CA GLU A 419 -10.34 -19.97 -13.88
C GLU A 419 -9.52 -19.89 -15.17
N THR A 420 -8.36 -19.23 -15.13
CA THR A 420 -7.48 -19.06 -16.30
C THR A 420 -6.63 -20.31 -16.52
N SER A 421 -7.00 -21.17 -17.46
CA SER A 421 -6.30 -22.43 -17.72
C SER A 421 -5.00 -22.31 -18.53
N THR A 422 -4.75 -21.18 -19.21
CA THR A 422 -3.62 -21.00 -20.14
C THR A 422 -2.80 -19.75 -19.86
N ILE A 423 -1.47 -19.84 -19.99
CA ILE A 423 -0.56 -18.67 -19.98
C ILE A 423 -0.79 -17.87 -21.26
N THR A 424 -1.31 -16.66 -21.12
CA THR A 424 -1.41 -15.73 -22.26
C THR A 424 -0.05 -15.07 -22.51
N PRO A 425 0.23 -14.56 -23.72
CA PRO A 425 1.42 -13.75 -24.02
C PRO A 425 1.58 -12.49 -23.15
N PHE A 426 0.56 -12.20 -22.35
CA PHE A 426 0.47 -11.05 -21.46
C PHE A 426 0.45 -11.44 -19.98
N SER A 427 0.67 -12.71 -19.68
CA SER A 427 0.83 -13.21 -18.31
C SER A 427 2.15 -12.72 -17.72
N ALA A 428 2.22 -12.51 -16.40
CA ALA A 428 3.45 -12.07 -15.75
C ALA A 428 4.61 -13.06 -15.99
N SER A 429 4.33 -14.37 -16.05
CA SER A 429 5.31 -15.39 -16.42
C SER A 429 5.90 -15.22 -17.81
N TYR A 430 5.10 -14.77 -18.78
CA TYR A 430 5.59 -14.54 -20.14
C TYR A 430 6.45 -13.29 -20.18
N VAL A 431 6.01 -12.19 -19.56
CA VAL A 431 6.79 -10.95 -19.47
C VAL A 431 8.14 -11.21 -18.78
N PHE A 432 8.13 -11.89 -17.63
CA PHE A 432 9.35 -12.26 -16.93
C PHE A 432 10.28 -13.10 -17.80
N LYS A 433 9.74 -14.11 -18.51
CA LYS A 433 10.51 -14.94 -19.44
C LYS A 433 11.08 -14.12 -20.60
N SER A 434 10.33 -13.18 -21.16
CA SER A 434 10.79 -12.35 -22.28
C SER A 434 11.90 -11.37 -21.89
N LEU A 435 12.02 -11.04 -20.60
CA LEU A 435 13.18 -10.31 -20.06
C LEU A 435 14.39 -11.24 -19.90
N SER A 436 14.18 -12.51 -19.52
CA SER A 436 15.27 -13.48 -19.28
C SER A 436 15.81 -14.04 -20.60
N LYS A 437 17.03 -13.64 -20.96
CA LYS A 437 17.73 -14.16 -22.16
C LYS A 437 18.19 -15.62 -22.02
N SER A 438 18.21 -16.17 -20.81
CA SER A 438 18.95 -17.40 -20.48
C SER A 438 18.11 -18.57 -19.96
N ASP A 439 16.83 -18.41 -19.62
CA ASP A 439 16.09 -19.47 -18.94
C ASP A 439 15.28 -20.38 -19.89
N PRO A 440 15.62 -21.67 -19.97
CA PRO A 440 14.88 -22.65 -20.73
C PRO A 440 13.75 -23.24 -19.87
N ILE A 441 12.95 -22.43 -19.16
CA ILE A 441 11.70 -22.97 -18.61
C ILE A 441 10.78 -23.20 -19.80
N ALA A 442 10.65 -24.48 -20.17
CA ALA A 442 9.77 -24.97 -21.22
C ALA A 442 8.30 -24.78 -20.84
N LEU A 443 7.84 -23.53 -20.79
CA LEU A 443 6.41 -23.17 -20.90
C LEU A 443 5.87 -23.48 -22.31
N SER A 444 6.70 -24.05 -23.19
CA SER A 444 6.39 -24.37 -24.59
C SER A 444 5.49 -25.59 -24.78
N ALA A 445 5.11 -26.31 -23.71
CA ALA A 445 4.35 -27.54 -23.84
C ALA A 445 2.83 -27.40 -23.68
N GLU A 446 2.25 -26.19 -23.72
CA GLU A 446 0.79 -26.03 -23.82
C GLU A 446 0.40 -24.60 -24.26
N MET A 447 0.94 -24.13 -25.39
CA MET A 447 0.16 -23.21 -26.22
C MET A 447 -1.02 -24.03 -26.74
N ALA A 448 -2.14 -23.99 -26.03
CA ALA A 448 -3.38 -24.57 -26.51
C ALA A 448 -3.61 -24.04 -27.93
N LYS A 449 -3.84 -24.98 -28.86
CA LYS A 449 -4.29 -24.70 -30.22
C LYS A 449 -5.29 -23.55 -30.20
N GLU A 450 -5.14 -22.60 -31.12
CA GLU A 450 -6.18 -21.61 -31.45
C GLU A 450 -7.54 -22.29 -31.38
N HIS A 451 -8.28 -21.99 -30.31
CA HIS A 451 -9.70 -22.25 -30.27
C HIS A 451 -10.34 -20.89 -30.38
N ASP A 452 -10.90 -20.62 -31.56
CA ASP A 452 -11.96 -19.64 -31.77
C ASP A 452 -12.98 -19.77 -30.64
N GLY A 453 -12.89 -18.89 -29.65
CA GLY A 453 -13.69 -18.92 -28.44
C GLY A 453 -13.73 -17.51 -27.85
N ASP A 454 -14.81 -16.79 -28.18
CA ASP A 454 -15.27 -15.50 -27.67
C ASP A 454 -14.37 -14.81 -26.63
N SER A 455 -13.62 -13.81 -27.09
CA SER A 455 -12.88 -12.84 -26.27
C SER A 455 -13.77 -12.01 -25.33
N SER A 456 -15.10 -12.13 -25.44
CA SER A 456 -16.08 -11.42 -24.62
C SER A 456 -16.21 -11.96 -23.19
N THR A 457 -15.66 -13.13 -22.87
CA THR A 457 -15.76 -13.72 -21.53
C THR A 457 -14.65 -13.23 -20.58
N HIS A 458 -13.54 -12.68 -21.11
CA HIS A 458 -12.40 -12.20 -20.31
C HIS A 458 -12.60 -10.80 -19.69
N GLU A 459 -13.52 -9.97 -20.21
CA GLU A 459 -13.77 -8.62 -19.68
C GLU A 459 -14.49 -8.64 -18.30
N GLN A 460 -15.32 -9.65 -18.02
CA GLN A 460 -16.13 -9.70 -16.79
C GLN A 460 -15.33 -9.99 -15.49
N PRO A 461 -14.34 -10.91 -15.48
CA PRO A 461 -13.54 -11.17 -14.27
C PRO A 461 -12.55 -10.05 -13.92
N LEU A 462 -11.99 -9.36 -14.91
CA LEU A 462 -11.04 -8.26 -14.67
C LEU A 462 -11.75 -6.99 -14.17
N THR A 463 -12.97 -6.73 -14.67
CA THR A 463 -13.80 -5.62 -14.18
C THR A 463 -14.31 -5.87 -12.75
N SER A 464 -14.60 -7.13 -12.38
CA SER A 464 -14.98 -7.47 -10.99
C SER A 464 -13.81 -7.33 -10.01
N LEU A 465 -12.59 -7.73 -10.41
CA LEU A 465 -11.37 -7.53 -9.63
C LEU A 465 -11.07 -6.04 -9.47
N GLY A 466 -11.13 -5.26 -10.56
CA GLY A 466 -10.99 -3.81 -10.52
C GLY A 466 -11.94 -3.15 -9.53
N ASN A 467 -13.25 -3.42 -9.65
CA ASN A 467 -14.25 -2.88 -8.72
C ASN A 467 -13.99 -3.25 -7.24
N THR A 468 -13.42 -4.43 -6.98
CA THR A 468 -13.05 -4.86 -5.62
C THR A 468 -11.85 -4.06 -5.10
N ILE A 469 -10.86 -3.81 -5.94
CA ILE A 469 -9.68 -2.98 -5.62
C ILE A 469 -10.12 -1.54 -5.31
N ASP A 470 -11.02 -0.97 -6.11
CA ASP A 470 -11.57 0.38 -5.92
C ASP A 470 -12.20 0.51 -4.53
N LYS A 471 -13.04 -0.46 -4.17
CA LYS A 471 -13.71 -0.51 -2.87
C LYS A 471 -12.72 -0.63 -1.72
N VAL A 472 -11.72 -1.51 -1.82
CA VAL A 472 -10.68 -1.67 -0.77
C VAL A 472 -9.88 -0.38 -0.59
N ARG A 473 -9.56 0.31 -1.69
CA ARG A 473 -8.86 1.59 -1.64
C ARG A 473 -9.70 2.68 -0.98
N ASP A 474 -10.97 2.79 -1.32
CA ASP A 474 -11.86 3.79 -0.71
C ASP A 474 -11.99 3.55 0.80
N GLU A 475 -12.09 2.29 1.22
CA GLU A 475 -12.09 1.92 2.64
C GLU A 475 -10.74 2.21 3.31
N ALA A 476 -9.62 1.96 2.63
CA ALA A 476 -8.31 2.33 3.14
C ALA A 476 -8.17 3.85 3.32
N ARG A 477 -8.70 4.64 2.37
CA ARG A 477 -8.76 6.11 2.50
C ARG A 477 -9.63 6.56 3.66
N GLU A 478 -10.76 5.90 3.90
CA GLU A 478 -11.58 6.15 5.10
C GLU A 478 -10.77 5.88 6.39
N VAL A 479 -10.00 4.78 6.43
CA VAL A 479 -9.13 4.42 7.57
C VAL A 479 -7.98 5.41 7.76
N THR A 480 -7.30 5.85 6.70
CA THR A 480 -6.21 6.83 6.83
C THR A 480 -6.73 8.17 7.33
N VAL A 481 -7.86 8.66 6.82
CA VAL A 481 -8.53 9.87 7.33
C VAL A 481 -8.95 9.70 8.80
N ALA A 482 -9.44 8.52 9.18
CA ALA A 482 -9.81 8.21 10.57
C ALA A 482 -8.60 8.21 11.52
N ASN A 483 -7.41 7.84 11.03
CA ASN A 483 -6.18 7.72 11.80
C ASN A 483 -5.30 8.98 11.81
N ALA A 484 -5.49 9.93 10.88
CA ALA A 484 -4.71 11.17 10.80
C ALA A 484 -4.57 11.94 12.15
N PRO A 485 -5.62 12.05 12.99
CA PRO A 485 -5.48 12.70 14.30
C PRO A 485 -4.58 11.95 15.29
N ILE A 486 -4.47 10.62 15.16
CA ILE A 486 -3.60 9.78 16.00
C ILE A 486 -2.14 9.97 15.61
N GLU A 487 -1.87 10.17 14.33
CA GLU A 487 -0.51 10.34 13.81
C GLU A 487 0.11 11.67 14.27
N GLY A 488 -0.69 12.75 14.28
CA GLY A 488 -0.30 14.02 14.92
C GLY A 488 0.02 13.85 16.42
N MET A 489 -0.75 13.05 17.16
CA MET A 489 -0.45 12.71 18.56
C MET A 489 0.77 11.78 18.72
N LYS A 490 1.18 11.08 17.66
CA LYS A 490 2.30 10.13 17.75
C LYS A 490 3.63 10.86 17.86
N GLU A 491 3.71 12.08 17.34
CA GLU A 491 4.87 12.99 17.34
C GLU A 491 5.01 13.80 18.64
N GLU A 492 3.96 13.88 19.46
CA GLU A 492 3.95 14.65 20.72
C GLU A 492 4.60 13.91 21.90
N GLY A 493 5.20 14.67 22.83
CA GLY A 493 5.98 14.13 23.95
C GLY A 493 5.16 13.42 25.05
N LEU A 494 5.86 12.71 25.95
CA LEU A 494 5.28 12.00 27.11
C LEU A 494 4.37 12.89 27.97
N THR A 495 4.76 14.15 28.18
CA THR A 495 4.01 15.13 28.99
C THR A 495 2.68 15.50 28.37
N ASP A 496 2.63 15.63 27.04
CA ASP A 496 1.42 16.02 26.32
C ASP A 496 0.44 14.85 26.29
N SER A 497 0.93 13.63 26.04
CA SER A 497 0.11 12.40 26.13
C SER A 497 -0.55 12.21 27.51
N LEU A 498 0.17 12.51 28.61
CA LEU A 498 -0.40 12.42 29.95
C LEU A 498 -1.44 13.52 30.22
N LEU A 499 -1.20 14.72 29.72
CA LEU A 499 -2.16 15.83 29.80
C LEU A 499 -3.46 15.48 29.07
N VAL A 500 -3.35 14.85 27.89
CA VAL A 500 -4.48 14.38 27.11
C VAL A 500 -5.31 13.34 27.87
N LEU A 501 -4.65 12.39 28.54
CA LEU A 501 -5.33 11.38 29.38
C LEU A 501 -6.11 12.03 30.52
N VAL A 502 -5.50 12.98 31.24
CA VAL A 502 -6.14 13.68 32.36
C VAL A 502 -7.33 14.50 31.88
N GLY A 503 -7.20 15.18 30.74
CA GLY A 503 -8.31 15.92 30.10
C GLY A 503 -9.48 15.02 29.72
N LEU A 504 -9.20 13.87 29.08
CA LEU A 504 -10.22 12.91 28.64
C LEU A 504 -10.93 12.19 29.80
N VAL A 505 -10.24 11.95 30.91
CA VAL A 505 -10.79 11.27 32.09
C VAL A 505 -11.46 12.23 33.08
N SER A 506 -11.20 13.55 32.98
CA SER A 506 -11.83 14.61 33.78
C SER A 506 -13.36 14.50 33.97
N PRO A 507 -14.18 14.22 32.95
CA PRO A 507 -15.63 14.04 33.15
C PRO A 507 -15.98 12.81 34.01
N ILE A 508 -15.17 11.75 33.97
CA ILE A 508 -15.36 10.53 34.78
C ILE A 508 -14.82 10.75 36.20
N SER A 509 -13.71 11.48 36.36
CA SER A 509 -13.15 11.77 37.68
C SER A 509 -14.10 12.60 38.55
N LYS A 510 -15.03 13.35 37.94
CA LYS A 510 -16.13 14.05 38.64
C LYS A 510 -17.15 13.11 39.31
N LEU A 511 -17.25 11.84 38.89
CA LEU A 511 -18.10 10.84 39.57
C LEU A 511 -17.46 10.31 40.85
N GLY A 512 -16.12 10.26 40.91
CA GLY A 512 -15.36 9.77 42.07
C GLY A 512 -15.76 10.41 43.39
N PRO A 513 -15.75 11.75 43.53
CA PRO A 513 -16.13 12.41 44.78
C PRO A 513 -17.62 12.22 45.12
N VAL A 514 -18.51 12.08 44.13
CA VAL A 514 -19.94 11.79 44.38
C VAL A 514 -20.12 10.38 44.96
N ILE A 515 -19.39 9.39 44.42
CA ILE A 515 -19.40 8.02 44.95
C ILE A 515 -18.77 7.99 46.33
N GLN A 516 -17.70 8.77 46.53
CA GLN A 516 -17.03 8.88 47.82
C GLN A 516 -17.93 9.56 48.88
N GLU A 517 -18.72 10.57 48.51
CA GLU A 517 -19.74 11.22 49.38
C GLU A 517 -20.88 10.25 49.74
N ILE A 518 -21.25 9.36 48.83
CA ILE A 518 -22.24 8.30 49.10
C ILE A 518 -21.66 7.27 50.08
N ILE A 519 -20.40 6.86 49.92
CA ILE A 519 -19.74 5.85 50.78
C ILE A 519 -19.32 6.44 52.13
N SER A 520 -18.99 7.73 52.21
CA SER A 520 -18.60 8.43 53.44
C SER A 520 -19.77 8.67 54.40
N TRP A 521 -20.99 8.29 54.04
CA TRP A 521 -22.21 8.53 54.82
C TRP A 521 -22.51 10.01 55.08
N ASP A 522 -22.03 10.93 54.24
CA ASP A 522 -22.29 12.37 54.39
C ASP A 522 -23.79 12.70 54.27
N ARG A 523 -24.56 11.87 53.54
CA ARG A 523 -26.03 11.92 53.47
C ARG A 523 -26.66 10.57 53.88
N PRO A 524 -26.86 10.31 55.19
CA PRO A 524 -27.22 9.00 55.70
C PRO A 524 -28.54 8.43 55.14
N GLN A 525 -29.51 9.29 54.82
CA GLN A 525 -30.79 8.89 54.22
C GLN A 525 -30.64 8.37 52.78
N VAL A 526 -29.74 8.99 52.00
CA VAL A 526 -29.49 8.62 50.60
C VAL A 526 -28.61 7.38 50.53
N THR A 527 -27.54 7.32 51.34
CA THR A 527 -26.65 6.16 51.43
C THR A 527 -27.40 4.91 51.90
N GLY A 528 -28.27 5.05 52.93
CA GLY A 528 -29.11 3.96 53.41
C GLY A 528 -30.08 3.44 52.34
N GLY A 529 -30.70 4.34 51.59
CA GLY A 529 -31.58 3.98 50.46
C GLY A 529 -30.83 3.23 49.36
N VAL A 530 -29.66 3.74 48.95
CA VAL A 530 -28.79 3.08 47.94
C VAL A 530 -28.35 1.70 48.43
N LEU A 531 -27.97 1.56 49.69
CA LEU A 531 -27.55 0.27 50.28
C LEU A 531 -28.68 -0.75 50.30
N VAL A 532 -29.89 -0.34 50.69
CA VAL A 532 -31.07 -1.24 50.71
C VAL A 532 -31.44 -1.67 49.28
N VAL A 533 -31.41 -0.74 48.32
CA VAL A 533 -31.68 -1.06 46.91
C VAL A 533 -30.63 -1.99 46.34
N THR A 534 -29.33 -1.76 46.59
CA THR A 534 -28.27 -2.66 46.10
C THR A 534 -28.38 -4.05 46.73
N LEU A 535 -28.64 -4.16 48.03
CA LEU A 535 -28.87 -5.44 48.71
C LEU A 535 -30.08 -6.17 48.14
N LEU A 536 -31.20 -5.49 47.89
CA LEU A 536 -32.40 -6.07 47.27
C LEU A 536 -32.15 -6.54 45.84
N THR A 537 -31.37 -5.80 45.05
CA THR A 537 -31.02 -6.19 43.68
C THR A 537 -30.13 -7.43 43.62
N ILE A 538 -29.21 -7.58 44.59
CA ILE A 538 -28.36 -8.78 44.71
C ILE A 538 -29.20 -9.98 45.18
N TYR A 539 -30.04 -9.78 46.19
CA TYR A 539 -30.87 -10.85 46.77
C TYR A 539 -31.85 -11.46 45.75
N ASN A 540 -32.45 -10.64 44.89
CA ASN A 540 -33.45 -11.09 43.91
C ASN A 540 -32.86 -11.54 42.55
N GLU A 541 -31.53 -11.62 42.39
CA GLU A 541 -30.84 -11.87 41.11
C GLU A 541 -31.18 -10.84 40.00
N TRP A 542 -31.58 -9.61 40.35
CA TRP A 542 -31.96 -8.56 39.38
C TRP A 542 -30.78 -7.87 38.70
N VAL A 543 -29.55 -8.32 38.99
CA VAL A 543 -28.31 -7.79 38.41
C VAL A 543 -28.35 -7.77 36.88
N GLY A 544 -28.92 -8.80 36.25
CA GLY A 544 -29.09 -8.85 34.79
C GLY A 544 -30.01 -7.74 34.25
N TYR A 545 -31.16 -7.51 34.90
CA TYR A 545 -32.10 -6.45 34.54
C TYR A 545 -31.52 -5.05 34.79
N ALA A 546 -30.77 -4.87 35.88
CA ALA A 546 -30.09 -3.61 36.19
C ALA A 546 -29.02 -3.27 35.14
N LEU A 547 -28.22 -4.27 34.73
CA LEU A 547 -27.26 -4.12 33.64
C LEU A 547 -27.97 -3.80 32.32
N ALA A 548 -29.03 -4.54 31.97
CA ALA A 548 -29.81 -4.25 30.77
C ALA A 548 -30.37 -2.82 30.74
N ALA A 549 -30.91 -2.34 31.87
CA ALA A 549 -31.40 -0.96 32.01
C ALA A 549 -30.28 0.09 31.82
N SER A 550 -29.09 -0.16 32.36
CA SER A 550 -27.93 0.73 32.15
C SER A 550 -27.48 0.80 30.69
N LEU A 551 -27.51 -0.33 29.96
CA LEU A 551 -27.18 -0.38 28.55
C LEU A 551 -28.21 0.37 27.70
N ILE A 552 -29.51 0.23 28.02
CA ILE A 552 -30.58 0.98 27.35
C ILE A 552 -30.44 2.48 27.60
N LEU A 553 -30.07 2.90 28.81
CA LEU A 553 -29.79 4.31 29.11
C LEU A 553 -28.59 4.84 28.29
N ALA A 554 -27.52 4.06 28.17
CA ALA A 554 -26.37 4.42 27.34
C ALA A 554 -26.76 4.54 25.86
N VAL A 555 -27.57 3.62 25.33
CA VAL A 555 -28.12 3.70 23.97
C VAL A 555 -28.99 4.95 23.81
N GLY A 556 -29.85 5.26 24.78
CA GLY A 556 -30.65 6.48 24.80
C GLY A 556 -29.79 7.75 24.74
N ALA A 557 -28.68 7.78 25.49
CA ALA A 557 -27.73 8.90 25.47
C ALA A 557 -27.04 9.05 24.10
N MET A 558 -26.63 7.95 23.46
CA MET A 558 -26.03 7.99 22.12
C MET A 558 -27.03 8.41 21.04
N VAL A 559 -28.28 7.93 21.10
CA VAL A 559 -29.35 8.36 20.18
C VAL A 559 -29.67 9.84 20.38
N TRP A 560 -29.67 10.31 21.63
CA TRP A 560 -29.84 11.73 21.95
C TRP A 560 -28.69 12.59 21.43
N ALA A 561 -27.44 12.12 21.56
CA ALA A 561 -26.26 12.79 20.99
C ALA A 561 -26.33 12.87 19.45
N LYS A 562 -26.82 11.80 18.79
CA LYS A 562 -27.08 11.76 17.34
C LYS A 562 -28.16 12.76 16.92
N GLN A 563 -29.29 12.81 17.62
CA GLN A 563 -30.41 13.73 17.30
C GLN A 563 -30.03 15.20 17.45
N ARG A 564 -29.16 15.52 18.41
CA ARG A 564 -28.66 16.89 18.63
C ARG A 564 -27.41 17.24 17.83
N LYS A 565 -26.89 16.31 17.01
CA LYS A 565 -25.64 16.47 16.26
C LYS A 565 -24.47 16.98 17.12
N LEU A 566 -24.31 16.46 18.34
CA LEU A 566 -23.25 16.93 19.24
C LEU A 566 -21.84 16.74 18.65
N GLY A 567 -21.64 15.77 17.75
CA GLY A 567 -20.38 15.59 17.04
C GLY A 567 -20.01 16.71 16.05
N GLU A 568 -20.99 17.48 15.54
CA GLU A 568 -20.75 18.68 14.72
C GLU A 568 -20.50 19.93 15.60
N ILE A 569 -21.05 19.96 16.83
CA ILE A 569 -21.01 21.12 17.74
C ILE A 569 -19.80 21.06 18.70
N CYS A 570 -19.43 19.87 19.18
CA CYS A 570 -18.19 19.63 19.91
C CYS A 570 -17.12 19.16 18.91
N SER A 571 -16.63 20.10 18.11
CA SER A 571 -15.56 19.83 17.14
C SER A 571 -14.25 19.46 17.81
N GLU A 572 -14.01 19.95 19.04
CA GLU A 572 -12.71 19.93 19.70
C GLU A 572 -12.83 19.68 21.21
N VAL A 573 -12.02 18.75 21.72
CA VAL A 573 -11.78 18.62 23.17
C VAL A 573 -10.66 19.59 23.53
N ILE A 574 -11.03 20.80 23.96
CA ILE A 574 -10.07 21.82 24.42
C ILE A 574 -9.58 21.41 25.81
N ILE A 575 -8.28 21.11 25.92
CA ILE A 575 -7.63 20.72 27.17
C ILE A 575 -6.90 21.93 27.74
N ASP A 576 -7.40 22.46 28.87
CA ASP A 576 -6.76 23.55 29.61
C ASP A 576 -5.41 23.09 30.20
N LYS A 577 -4.32 23.76 29.82
CA LYS A 577 -2.94 23.48 30.28
C LYS A 577 -2.65 23.84 31.77
N SER A 578 -3.65 23.95 32.64
CA SER A 578 -3.45 24.44 34.03
C SER A 578 -3.28 23.34 35.08
N LEU A 579 -2.57 22.24 34.79
CA LEU A 579 -2.17 21.29 35.83
C LEU A 579 -0.72 21.59 36.28
N ASP A 580 -0.57 21.86 37.58
CA ASP A 580 0.66 22.35 38.20
C ASP A 580 1.90 21.50 37.90
N LYS A 581 2.93 22.19 37.39
CA LYS A 581 4.30 21.71 37.13
C LYS A 581 5.06 21.46 38.44
N THR A 582 4.64 20.51 39.27
CA THR A 582 5.35 20.23 40.53
C THR A 582 5.54 18.74 40.82
N THR A 583 6.18 18.01 39.91
CA THR A 583 6.88 16.73 40.20
C THR A 583 7.95 16.46 39.14
N MET A 584 8.80 17.44 38.84
CA MET A 584 9.86 17.35 37.82
C MET A 584 11.18 16.75 38.35
N GLU A 585 11.30 16.43 39.64
CA GLU A 585 12.59 15.99 40.22
C GLU A 585 12.67 14.49 40.57
N SER A 586 11.61 13.70 40.40
CA SER A 586 11.66 12.24 40.68
C SER A 586 11.76 11.36 39.42
N ILE A 587 12.06 11.94 38.25
CA ILE A 587 11.88 11.29 36.94
C ILE A 587 13.16 10.61 36.42
N VAL A 588 14.30 10.72 37.11
CA VAL A 588 15.59 10.21 36.59
C VAL A 588 15.86 8.74 36.95
N GLU A 589 15.11 8.10 37.86
CA GLU A 589 15.46 6.73 38.33
C GLU A 589 14.54 5.58 37.85
N ALA A 590 13.61 5.80 36.90
CA ALA A 590 12.65 4.75 36.48
C ALA A 590 12.46 4.57 34.95
N GLN A 591 13.52 4.77 34.14
CA GLN A 591 13.41 4.79 32.67
C GLN A 591 12.80 3.54 32.01
N HIS A 592 12.98 2.33 32.56
CA HIS A 592 12.41 1.10 31.97
C HIS A 592 10.91 0.90 32.28
N SER A 593 10.45 1.33 33.46
CA SER A 593 9.02 1.27 33.83
C SER A 593 8.24 2.35 33.06
N MET A 594 8.83 3.53 32.90
CA MET A 594 8.18 4.68 32.26
C MET A 594 7.91 4.47 30.77
N LYS A 595 8.77 3.76 30.03
CA LYS A 595 8.52 3.50 28.59
C LYS A 595 7.31 2.60 28.37
N LYS A 596 7.19 1.52 29.15
CA LYS A 596 5.99 0.65 29.12
C LYS A 596 4.75 1.44 29.52
N VAL A 597 4.84 2.24 30.59
CA VAL A 597 3.73 3.12 31.00
C VAL A 597 3.38 4.11 29.91
N HIS A 598 4.35 4.69 29.20
CA HIS A 598 4.10 5.61 28.08
C HIS A 598 3.36 4.92 26.94
N GLU A 599 3.78 3.73 26.52
CA GLU A 599 3.08 2.95 25.49
C GLU A 599 1.67 2.56 25.94
N TYR A 600 1.48 2.17 27.21
CA TYR A 600 0.16 1.90 27.76
C TYR A 600 -0.73 3.14 27.80
N VAL A 601 -0.20 4.30 28.22
CA VAL A 601 -0.92 5.57 28.25
C VAL A 601 -1.33 6.00 26.84
N LYS A 602 -0.41 5.88 25.87
CA LYS A 602 -0.69 6.20 24.46
C LYS A 602 -1.78 5.30 23.89
N THR A 603 -1.68 4.00 24.15
CA THR A 603 -2.71 3.03 23.74
C THR A 603 -4.05 3.33 24.40
N ALA A 604 -4.07 3.65 25.70
CA ALA A 604 -5.28 4.02 26.42
C ALA A 604 -5.91 5.30 25.87
N ASN A 605 -5.11 6.33 25.56
CA ASN A 605 -5.59 7.57 24.94
C ASN A 605 -6.26 7.32 23.60
N ILE A 606 -5.63 6.53 22.73
CA ILE A 606 -6.20 6.16 21.42
C ILE A 606 -7.54 5.44 21.59
N VAL A 607 -7.62 4.49 22.52
CA VAL A 607 -8.85 3.75 22.82
C VAL A 607 -9.94 4.68 23.32
N ILE A 608 -9.61 5.58 24.25
CA ILE A 608 -10.55 6.53 24.82
C ILE A 608 -11.06 7.49 23.73
N LEU A 609 -10.19 8.04 22.89
CA LEU A 609 -10.57 8.95 21.81
C LEU A 609 -11.51 8.28 20.80
N ARG A 610 -11.23 7.03 20.41
CA ARG A 610 -12.14 6.26 19.54
C ARG A 610 -13.49 5.97 20.22
N LEU A 611 -13.50 5.64 21.51
CA LEU A 611 -14.74 5.46 22.26
C LEU A 611 -15.57 6.75 22.35
N TRP A 612 -14.92 7.90 22.60
CA TRP A 612 -15.58 9.21 22.59
C TRP A 612 -16.18 9.53 21.21
N SER A 613 -15.49 9.20 20.12
CA SER A 613 -16.00 9.37 18.76
C SER A 613 -17.33 8.61 18.52
N ILE A 614 -17.42 7.37 19.03
CA ILE A 614 -18.65 6.56 18.96
C ILE A 614 -19.76 7.19 19.79
N VAL A 615 -19.47 7.60 21.03
CA VAL A 615 -20.46 8.17 21.97
C VAL A 615 -20.99 9.52 21.49
N LEU A 616 -20.15 10.35 20.87
CA LEU A 616 -20.55 11.64 20.29
C LEU A 616 -21.22 11.52 18.92
N ALA A 617 -21.38 10.29 18.41
CA ALA A 617 -21.98 10.00 17.12
C ALA A 617 -21.28 10.68 15.93
N ARG A 618 -19.95 10.83 15.98
CA ARG A 618 -19.16 11.46 14.91
C ARG A 618 -19.10 10.58 13.65
N SER A 619 -19.18 9.26 13.82
CA SER A 619 -19.27 8.30 12.71
C SER A 619 -20.63 7.57 12.73
N PRO A 620 -21.64 8.07 11.99
CA PRO A 620 -23.01 7.58 12.12
C PRO A 620 -23.15 6.09 11.76
N LYS A 621 -22.34 5.60 10.81
CA LYS A 621 -22.28 4.18 10.42
C LYS A 621 -21.87 3.30 11.61
N HIS A 622 -20.77 3.62 12.29
CA HIS A 622 -20.26 2.80 13.41
C HIS A 622 -21.12 2.96 14.66
N THR A 623 -21.55 4.17 15.00
CA THR A 623 -22.44 4.40 16.15
C THR A 623 -23.75 3.62 16.02
N GLU A 624 -24.31 3.49 14.82
CA GLU A 624 -25.52 2.69 14.59
C GLU A 624 -25.27 1.19 14.81
N THR A 625 -24.14 0.65 14.32
CA THR A 625 -23.78 -0.74 14.60
C THR A 625 -23.60 -1.01 16.09
N VAL A 626 -22.99 -0.07 16.83
CA VAL A 626 -22.81 -0.19 18.28
C VAL A 626 -24.15 -0.08 19.02
N ILE A 627 -25.05 0.80 18.59
CA ILE A 627 -26.41 0.90 19.14
C ILE A 627 -27.14 -0.43 18.98
N TRP A 628 -27.11 -1.05 17.79
CA TRP A 628 -27.75 -2.35 17.56
C TRP A 628 -27.11 -3.46 18.40
N MET A 629 -25.78 -3.49 18.49
CA MET A 629 -25.05 -4.46 19.32
C MET A 629 -25.38 -4.33 20.81
N LEU A 630 -25.37 -3.11 21.35
CA LEU A 630 -25.71 -2.85 22.76
C LEU A 630 -27.18 -3.12 23.05
N THR A 631 -28.07 -2.83 22.10
CA THR A 631 -29.50 -3.17 22.23
C THR A 631 -29.70 -4.68 22.24
N GLY A 632 -29.03 -5.41 21.32
CA GLY A 632 -29.06 -6.88 21.30
C GLY A 632 -28.51 -7.49 22.59
N LEU A 633 -27.40 -6.97 23.11
CA LEU A 633 -26.82 -7.39 24.38
C LEU A 633 -27.75 -7.10 25.56
N ALA A 634 -28.40 -5.93 25.59
CA ALA A 634 -29.35 -5.57 26.64
C ALA A 634 -30.57 -6.51 26.63
N VAL A 635 -31.09 -6.86 25.45
CA VAL A 635 -32.17 -7.84 25.31
C VAL A 635 -31.73 -9.22 25.78
N ALA A 636 -30.53 -9.68 25.40
CA ALA A 636 -30.01 -10.96 25.85
C ALA A 636 -29.86 -11.03 27.38
N LEU A 637 -29.35 -9.98 28.02
CA LEU A 637 -29.22 -9.89 29.48
C LEU A 637 -30.57 -9.75 30.20
N ALA A 638 -31.60 -9.22 29.53
CA ALA A 638 -32.95 -9.14 30.07
C ALA A 638 -33.71 -10.48 29.97
N VAL A 639 -33.46 -11.27 28.93
CA VAL A 639 -34.14 -12.55 28.69
C VAL A 639 -33.46 -13.71 29.43
N VAL A 640 -32.12 -13.71 29.48
CA VAL A 640 -31.35 -14.80 30.07
C VAL A 640 -31.00 -14.49 31.52
N PRO A 641 -31.38 -15.34 32.50
CA PRO A 641 -30.98 -15.16 33.88
C PRO A 641 -29.45 -15.09 34.00
N PHE A 642 -28.93 -14.08 34.69
CA PHE A 642 -27.50 -13.74 34.75
C PHE A 642 -26.59 -14.93 35.13
N LYS A 643 -27.09 -15.85 35.96
CA LYS A 643 -26.37 -17.09 36.33
C LYS A 643 -25.98 -17.98 35.15
N TYR A 644 -26.81 -18.07 34.11
CA TYR A 644 -26.47 -18.85 32.92
C TYR A 644 -25.44 -18.13 32.05
N VAL A 645 -25.46 -16.79 32.03
CA VAL A 645 -24.43 -15.98 31.38
C VAL A 645 -23.08 -16.17 32.08
N LEU A 646 -23.08 -16.16 33.42
CA LEU A 646 -21.87 -16.38 34.22
C LEU A 646 -21.33 -17.81 34.05
N MET A 647 -22.20 -18.82 34.04
CA MET A 647 -21.80 -20.21 33.74
C MET A 647 -21.27 -20.38 32.32
N GLY A 648 -21.87 -19.71 31.33
CA GLY A 648 -21.35 -19.72 29.96
C GLY A 648 -19.99 -19.05 29.85
N LEU A 649 -19.81 -17.89 30.50
CA LEU A 649 -18.55 -17.16 30.51
C LEU A 649 -17.41 -17.97 31.13
N THR A 650 -17.67 -18.65 32.27
CA THR A 650 -16.65 -19.50 32.89
C THR A 650 -16.26 -20.65 31.98
N VAL A 651 -17.23 -21.36 31.39
CA VAL A 651 -16.97 -22.43 30.41
C VAL A 651 -16.17 -21.91 29.21
N CYS A 652 -16.51 -20.75 28.66
CA CYS A 652 -15.77 -20.12 27.56
C CYS A 652 -14.34 -19.72 27.95
N CYS A 653 -14.12 -19.13 29.13
CA CYS A 653 -12.78 -18.78 29.61
C CYS A 653 -11.89 -20.02 29.76
N PHE A 654 -12.43 -21.13 30.28
CA PHE A 654 -11.69 -22.38 30.39
C PHE A 654 -11.48 -23.05 29.03
N ALA A 655 -12.45 -23.00 28.12
CA ALA A 655 -12.34 -23.54 26.77
C ALA A 655 -11.34 -22.76 25.90
N ALA A 656 -11.30 -21.42 26.00
CA ALA A 656 -10.42 -20.54 25.23
C ALA A 656 -8.93 -20.77 25.52
N ASN A 657 -8.59 -21.24 26.74
CA ASN A 657 -7.22 -21.59 27.10
C ASN A 657 -6.78 -22.99 26.62
N THR A 658 -7.68 -23.78 26.02
CA THR A 658 -7.31 -25.08 25.45
C THR A 658 -6.55 -24.91 24.14
N ARG A 659 -5.58 -25.78 23.89
CA ARG A 659 -4.79 -25.78 22.63
C ARG A 659 -5.67 -25.95 21.38
N VAL A 660 -6.82 -26.62 21.52
CA VAL A 660 -7.78 -26.81 20.44
C VAL A 660 -8.49 -25.50 20.08
N ALA A 661 -8.87 -24.68 21.06
CA ALA A 661 -9.46 -23.37 20.79
C ALA A 661 -8.47 -22.44 20.05
N LYS A 662 -7.18 -22.43 20.42
CA LYS A 662 -6.15 -21.67 19.69
C LYS A 662 -5.93 -22.16 18.26
N ALA A 663 -6.12 -23.46 18.00
CA ALA A 663 -6.01 -24.03 16.65
C ALA A 663 -7.26 -23.83 15.79
N VAL A 664 -8.43 -23.62 16.41
CA VAL A 664 -9.73 -23.42 15.74
C VAL A 664 -10.13 -21.94 15.63
N SER A 665 -9.41 -21.03 16.30
CA SER A 665 -9.58 -19.58 16.14
C SER A 665 -9.37 -19.17 14.68
N ASP A 666 -10.48 -18.82 14.01
CA ASP A 666 -10.44 -18.31 12.65
C ASP A 666 -9.69 -16.95 12.63
N PRO A 667 -8.51 -16.85 11.98
CA PRO A 667 -7.76 -15.60 11.91
C PRO A 667 -8.55 -14.47 11.25
N ARG A 668 -9.56 -14.80 10.43
CA ARG A 668 -10.45 -13.82 9.78
C ARG A 668 -11.28 -13.04 10.79
N GLY A 669 -11.71 -13.67 11.89
CA GLY A 669 -12.52 -13.00 12.92
C GLY A 669 -11.74 -11.89 13.64
N GLY A 670 -10.49 -12.17 14.00
CA GLY A 670 -9.58 -11.20 14.62
C GLY A 670 -9.23 -10.04 13.69
N ARG A 671 -8.97 -10.33 12.41
CA ARG A 671 -8.70 -9.31 11.39
C ARG A 671 -9.90 -8.38 11.20
N ARG A 672 -11.11 -8.90 11.01
CA ARG A 672 -12.33 -8.08 10.84
C ARG A 672 -12.61 -7.16 12.02
N TRP A 673 -12.36 -7.64 13.25
CA TRP A 673 -12.47 -6.80 14.44
C TRP A 673 -11.44 -5.67 14.43
N ARG A 674 -10.20 -5.96 14.04
CA ARG A 674 -9.15 -4.95 13.90
C ARG A 674 -9.49 -3.89 12.84
N GLU A 675 -9.92 -4.32 11.66
CA GLU A 675 -10.31 -3.42 10.56
C GLU A 675 -11.47 -2.51 10.97
N TRP A 676 -12.51 -3.09 11.57
CA TRP A 676 -13.63 -2.32 12.11
C TRP A 676 -13.16 -1.33 13.18
N TRP A 677 -12.25 -1.74 14.07
CA TRP A 677 -11.71 -0.88 15.11
C TRP A 677 -10.87 0.27 14.54
N GLU A 678 -10.10 0.03 13.47
CA GLU A 678 -9.26 1.03 12.80
C GLU A 678 -10.04 2.00 11.91
N SER A 679 -11.20 1.61 11.41
CA SER A 679 -12.10 2.50 10.66
C SER A 679 -12.80 3.58 11.50
N ILE A 680 -12.75 3.50 12.83
CA ILE A 680 -13.37 4.49 13.71
C ILE A 680 -12.50 5.75 13.78
N PRO A 681 -13.01 6.94 13.38
CA PRO A 681 -12.22 8.16 13.42
C PRO A 681 -11.89 8.54 14.86
N ALA A 682 -10.62 8.85 15.11
CA ALA A 682 -10.21 9.42 16.39
C ALA A 682 -10.67 10.89 16.50
N VAL A 683 -11.01 11.32 17.72
CA VAL A 683 -11.33 12.73 17.98
C VAL A 683 -10.04 13.55 17.92
N PRO A 684 -9.97 14.63 17.12
CA PRO A 684 -8.79 15.49 17.08
C PRO A 684 -8.61 16.24 18.40
N VAL A 685 -7.36 16.34 18.85
CA VAL A 685 -6.98 17.03 20.08
C VAL A 685 -6.05 18.18 19.70
N HIS A 686 -6.45 19.42 20.01
CA HIS A 686 -5.59 20.59 19.87
C HIS A 686 -5.25 21.14 21.26
N THR A 687 -3.94 21.27 21.53
CA THR A 687 -3.45 21.82 22.80
C THR A 687 -3.26 23.33 22.65
N VAL A 688 -4.18 24.12 23.19
CA VAL A 688 -4.11 25.60 23.10
C VAL A 688 -3.31 26.16 24.29
N ASP A 689 -2.33 27.02 24.03
CA ASP A 689 -1.69 27.84 25.05
C ASP A 689 -2.54 29.08 25.38
N LYS A 690 -2.60 29.44 26.65
CA LYS A 690 -3.50 30.49 27.20
C LYS A 690 -3.24 31.92 26.69
N GLY A 691 -2.37 32.11 25.70
CA GLY A 691 -2.06 33.40 25.08
C GLY A 691 -3.12 33.89 24.09
N GLU A 692 -3.87 33.00 23.43
CA GLU A 692 -4.77 33.37 22.33
C GLU A 692 -6.26 33.51 22.74
N LEU A 693 -6.65 33.01 23.92
CA LEU A 693 -8.01 33.10 24.44
C LEU A 693 -8.43 34.50 24.94
N ARG A 694 -7.63 35.54 24.67
CA ARG A 694 -7.94 36.94 25.03
C ARG A 694 -8.32 37.83 23.83
N THR A 695 -8.37 37.30 22.62
CA THR A 695 -8.87 38.03 21.45
C THR A 695 -9.89 37.18 20.70
N GLY A 696 -11.08 37.06 21.29
CA GLY A 696 -12.29 36.52 20.68
C GLY A 696 -13.50 37.21 21.28
#